data_AF-C7QDD8-F1
#
_entry.id   AF-C7QDD8-F1
#
_cell.length_a   1.000
_cell.length_b   1.000
_cell.length_c   1.000
_cell.angle_alpha   90.00
_cell.angle_beta   90.00
_cell.angle_gamma   90.00
#
_symmetry.space_group_name_H-M   'P 1'
#
loop_
_entity.id
_entity.type
_entity.pdbx_description
1 polymer ?
#
loop_
_entity_poly.entity_id
_entity_poly.type
_entity_poly.pdbx_seq_one_letter_code
_entity_poly.pdbx_strand_id
1 'polypeptide(L)'
;MKGVTRRGGPAATSTSRLIAGTRRVYRASIKPLTLRRRARTTTAWFAVAAAIAGLVVFVGRHDAYPKTQVPLESGQAWVDSQQIGKLTLLDGIAAQPVTNVPVARHLGDPFAAGQVGGTGYAVDQLTGQVTRIDGSSLKGKSVVQSLGGGDNPSLVRLYTALDTLYVVDGTDGMVSTYDASSLRQLGSPERFAAAGAEYTALVDGQGKLWVLDGVSGTLTWFTATEHGTRTPGFTAGAAVLTLADERPVVVDSSTHEAYLLSSSGATKATLSLGTADSTGLQATGAAGETALLVTASSQGTYQTCTFTKGCGPGQCITSGGGTPGRCVGAGLDTLGTAVAADGRVFVPDYSTGGVWIVDPSAAAKPFEVPLLALRGPFELFDTEGVLFFNDPNSSRAGTLAPDGTVQDIVKYTQAPPPSSAPPPTDDIRPSTSPPTTSASTATPARSASHSVSASRTQPSTASATSTTPPKRIPTTHASSRSPGPGPSPSTVPSPSPSPTRSTGTPANISCGETVTKSVVVEADLRCAGDALTISAKGVTIDLAGHTLSGSGKGAGITLAGSGSVAGALIENGTITGFGSGVKVGPNGATSPTLYRVVFTHDGAGGGAAVSLGVTTVQGLTLSDVKVEQSDGAGLDTHGALAGSLQITGSAFDGAAVNIDEASDGIQVQATITDDRFDDSALSLEFVGSTTVSTSVFTDSPVVDMCNAAGGDLFSADTFTGSDTGLKIQGMAYESVTGSHFTGNNIGMFYDLQQGDVGNSVSGNTFADEGSAAILVQDSSPVAQEVDVKDNIVTDSGHRPGPKVADPGGNQVLGGIHIYTAADTVTVSGNKTSHDAGSGIWARPGSAAGEGNVSTGDADKCSPVDLCAYG
;
A
#
# COMPACT_ATOMS: atom_id res chain seq x y z
N MET A 1 44.70 -41.52 -47.33
CA MET A 1 44.74 -41.04 -48.73
C MET A 1 44.26 -42.15 -49.67
N LYS A 2 43.78 -41.83 -50.89
CA LYS A 2 43.41 -42.71 -52.04
C LYS A 2 43.27 -44.25 -51.80
N GLY A 3 42.08 -44.84 -51.99
CA GLY A 3 41.90 -46.31 -51.88
C GLY A 3 40.56 -46.96 -52.29
N VAL A 4 40.27 -47.02 -53.60
CA VAL A 4 39.84 -48.22 -54.38
C VAL A 4 38.79 -49.26 -53.82
N THR A 5 37.69 -49.43 -54.58
CA THR A 5 36.76 -50.62 -54.77
C THR A 5 35.73 -51.14 -53.73
N ARG A 6 34.43 -50.96 -54.09
CA ARG A 6 33.47 -51.96 -54.70
C ARG A 6 32.85 -53.12 -53.87
N ARG A 7 31.56 -53.38 -54.18
CA ARG A 7 30.62 -54.48 -53.78
C ARG A 7 29.82 -54.20 -52.49
N GLY A 8 28.50 -54.46 -52.42
CA GLY A 8 27.55 -54.92 -53.46
C GLY A 8 26.08 -54.94 -52.98
N GLY A 9 25.12 -55.12 -53.90
CA GLY A 9 23.69 -55.42 -53.61
C GLY A 9 23.36 -56.88 -53.97
N PRO A 10 22.10 -57.25 -54.34
CA PRO A 10 20.92 -56.41 -54.61
C PRO A 10 19.58 -56.97 -53.99
N ALA A 11 18.44 -56.65 -54.62
CA ALA A 11 17.06 -56.76 -54.12
C ALA A 11 16.31 -58.10 -54.39
N ALA A 12 14.98 -58.07 -54.14
CA ALA A 12 13.91 -59.06 -54.43
C ALA A 12 13.62 -60.10 -53.30
N THR A 13 12.42 -60.70 -53.13
CA THR A 13 11.24 -60.81 -54.03
C THR A 13 9.90 -61.12 -53.29
N SER A 14 8.75 -60.75 -53.91
CA SER A 14 7.53 -61.58 -54.10
C SER A 14 6.31 -61.66 -53.11
N THR A 15 5.13 -61.29 -53.66
CA THR A 15 3.82 -62.04 -53.71
C THR A 15 2.98 -62.48 -52.47
N SER A 16 1.76 -61.89 -52.39
CA SER A 16 0.43 -62.55 -52.60
C SER A 16 -0.48 -63.12 -51.47
N ARG A 17 -1.79 -62.77 -51.62
CA ARG A 17 -3.05 -63.56 -51.41
C ARG A 17 -3.68 -63.80 -50.01
N LEU A 18 -4.74 -63.02 -49.73
CA LEU A 18 -6.16 -63.44 -49.62
C LEU A 18 -6.54 -64.81 -48.98
N ILE A 19 -7.09 -64.76 -47.75
CA ILE A 19 -8.27 -65.53 -47.25
C ILE A 19 -9.00 -64.62 -46.22
N ALA A 20 -10.32 -64.41 -46.07
CA ALA A 20 -11.58 -64.78 -46.78
C ALA A 20 -12.60 -65.69 -46.01
N GLY A 21 -13.29 -65.17 -44.97
CA GLY A 21 -14.49 -65.82 -44.37
C GLY A 21 -15.13 -65.05 -43.17
N THR A 22 -16.43 -65.14 -42.82
CA THR A 22 -17.67 -64.86 -43.59
C THR A 22 -18.95 -64.89 -42.72
N ARG A 23 -19.75 -63.79 -42.71
CA ARG A 23 -21.22 -63.72 -42.38
C ARG A 23 -21.61 -64.04 -40.91
N ARG A 24 -22.80 -63.72 -40.36
CA ARG A 24 -24.12 -63.16 -40.81
C ARG A 24 -24.50 -61.94 -39.93
N VAL A 25 -25.17 -60.84 -40.32
CA VAL A 25 -26.35 -60.52 -41.19
C VAL A 25 -27.70 -60.47 -40.44
N TYR A 26 -28.30 -59.27 -40.32
CA TYR A 26 -29.68 -58.81 -40.66
C TYR A 26 -29.71 -57.25 -40.49
N ARG A 27 -30.10 -56.37 -41.46
CA ARG A 27 -31.44 -55.99 -42.01
C ARG A 27 -32.41 -55.40 -40.94
N ALA A 28 -33.24 -54.35 -41.14
CA ALA A 28 -33.45 -53.32 -42.20
C ALA A 28 -34.39 -52.20 -41.61
N SER A 29 -34.98 -51.16 -42.26
CA SER A 29 -35.10 -50.74 -43.68
C SER A 29 -35.51 -49.24 -43.86
N ILE A 30 -34.93 -48.59 -44.88
CA ILE A 30 -35.42 -47.48 -45.77
C ILE A 30 -36.82 -46.85 -45.50
N LYS A 31 -36.90 -45.50 -45.35
CA LYS A 31 -37.71 -44.55 -46.20
C LYS A 31 -37.73 -43.08 -45.71
N PRO A 32 -37.42 -42.09 -46.59
CA PRO A 32 -37.97 -40.74 -46.53
C PRO A 32 -39.21 -40.60 -47.42
N LEU A 33 -40.12 -39.66 -47.12
CA LEU A 33 -41.13 -39.13 -48.07
C LEU A 33 -41.74 -37.82 -47.56
N THR A 34 -42.37 -37.05 -48.45
CA THR A 34 -42.68 -35.63 -48.26
C THR A 34 -44.10 -35.24 -48.68
N LEU A 35 -44.41 -33.94 -48.48
CA LEU A 35 -45.25 -33.07 -49.33
C LEU A 35 -46.73 -32.83 -48.94
N ARG A 36 -47.13 -31.55 -49.15
CA ARG A 36 -48.50 -30.97 -49.32
C ARG A 36 -49.30 -30.58 -48.05
N ARG A 37 -50.19 -29.58 -48.09
CA ARG A 37 -50.27 -28.25 -48.78
C ARG A 37 -51.60 -27.56 -48.39
N ARG A 38 -51.71 -26.23 -48.59
CA ARG A 38 -52.92 -25.35 -48.49
C ARG A 38 -53.38 -24.97 -47.06
N ALA A 39 -54.14 -23.88 -46.82
CA ALA A 39 -54.26 -22.56 -47.48
C ALA A 39 -55.28 -21.65 -46.71
N ARG A 40 -55.17 -20.30 -46.86
CA ARG A 40 -56.20 -19.25 -46.65
C ARG A 40 -56.76 -19.08 -45.22
N THR A 41 -56.52 -17.97 -44.48
CA THR A 41 -56.97 -16.54 -44.61
C THR A 41 -58.44 -16.24 -44.25
N THR A 42 -58.68 -15.59 -43.10
CA THR A 42 -59.64 -14.47 -42.82
C THR A 42 -59.40 -13.99 -41.37
N THR A 43 -59.05 -12.72 -41.08
CA THR A 43 -59.89 -11.49 -40.92
C THR A 43 -60.51 -11.33 -39.51
N ALA A 44 -60.51 -10.12 -38.93
CA ALA A 44 -60.79 -9.84 -37.51
C ALA A 44 -61.93 -8.83 -37.26
N TRP A 45 -62.50 -8.87 -36.05
CA TRP A 45 -63.34 -7.86 -35.36
C TRP A 45 -63.04 -7.97 -33.84
N PHE A 46 -62.92 -6.98 -32.94
CA PHE A 46 -63.34 -5.57 -32.72
C PHE A 46 -64.47 -5.36 -31.68
N ALA A 47 -64.32 -4.29 -30.86
CA ALA A 47 -65.13 -3.82 -29.72
C ALA A 47 -65.15 -4.76 -28.48
N VAL A 48 -64.83 -4.38 -27.24
CA VAL A 48 -64.81 -3.11 -26.45
C VAL A 48 -66.14 -2.73 -25.80
N ALA A 49 -66.25 -3.06 -24.51
CA ALA A 49 -66.98 -2.32 -23.46
C ALA A 49 -66.11 -2.43 -22.18
N ALA A 50 -65.48 -1.39 -21.62
CA ALA A 50 -65.92 -0.05 -21.21
C ALA A 50 -66.50 0.03 -19.78
N ALA A 51 -65.60 -0.06 -18.79
CA ALA A 51 -65.67 0.56 -17.43
C ALA A 51 -66.84 0.14 -16.48
N ILE A 52 -66.79 0.28 -15.15
CA ILE A 52 -65.96 1.07 -14.20
C ILE A 52 -65.58 0.19 -12.96
N ALA A 53 -64.56 0.62 -12.20
CA ALA A 53 -64.10 0.16 -10.86
C ALA A 53 -63.20 -1.10 -10.83
N GLY A 54 -61.97 -1.04 -10.29
CA GLY A 54 -61.25 0.12 -9.72
C GLY A 54 -59.74 -0.15 -9.44
N LEU A 55 -59.00 0.91 -9.05
CA LEU A 55 -57.53 0.99 -8.80
C LEU A 55 -56.65 0.67 -10.04
N VAL A 56 -56.25 1.60 -10.93
CA VAL A 56 -55.25 2.69 -10.73
C VAL A 56 -54.02 2.18 -9.97
N VAL A 57 -52.80 2.14 -10.53
CA VAL A 57 -52.00 3.27 -11.06
C VAL A 57 -51.39 3.01 -12.46
N PHE A 58 -51.24 4.08 -13.26
CA PHE A 58 -50.52 4.12 -14.54
C PHE A 58 -49.03 4.45 -14.35
N VAL A 59 -48.15 3.77 -15.11
CA VAL A 59 -47.09 4.45 -15.87
C VAL A 59 -47.14 3.91 -17.30
N GLY A 60 -47.39 4.79 -18.26
CA GLY A 60 -47.52 4.41 -19.68
C GLY A 60 -46.16 4.34 -20.37
N ARG A 61 -46.09 3.58 -21.48
CA ARG A 61 -45.01 3.70 -22.45
C ARG A 61 -45.03 5.11 -23.06
N HIS A 62 -43.98 5.88 -22.81
CA HIS A 62 -43.38 6.71 -23.85
C HIS A 62 -42.10 6.05 -24.33
N ASP A 63 -41.65 6.44 -25.51
CA ASP A 63 -40.63 5.73 -26.26
C ASP A 63 -39.30 5.68 -25.49
N ALA A 64 -38.98 4.50 -24.99
CA ALA A 64 -37.62 4.14 -24.71
C ALA A 64 -36.90 4.13 -26.08
N TYR A 65 -36.26 5.26 -26.38
CA TYR A 65 -35.16 5.32 -27.35
C TYR A 65 -34.31 4.05 -27.16
N PRO A 66 -33.80 3.43 -28.24
CA PRO A 66 -32.72 2.47 -28.05
C PRO A 66 -31.67 3.19 -27.19
N LYS A 67 -31.27 2.59 -26.07
CA LYS A 67 -30.05 3.03 -25.41
C LYS A 67 -28.97 2.81 -26.45
N THR A 68 -28.59 3.89 -27.13
CA THR A 68 -27.34 3.95 -27.87
C THR A 68 -26.31 3.44 -26.89
N GLN A 69 -25.69 2.30 -27.21
CA GLN A 69 -24.50 1.89 -26.49
C GLN A 69 -23.47 2.93 -26.88
N VAL A 70 -23.37 3.98 -26.05
CA VAL A 70 -22.29 4.94 -26.09
C VAL A 70 -21.06 4.08 -25.78
N PRO A 71 -20.15 3.87 -26.75
CA PRO A 71 -18.81 3.38 -26.42
C PRO A 71 -18.16 4.44 -25.52
N LEU A 72 -16.98 4.18 -24.96
CA LEU A 72 -16.20 5.33 -24.50
C LEU A 72 -16.01 6.30 -25.68
N GLU A 73 -16.00 7.60 -25.39
CA GLU A 73 -15.49 8.54 -26.39
C GLU A 73 -13.98 8.28 -26.50
N SER A 74 -13.46 8.25 -27.73
CA SER A 74 -12.20 7.57 -28.00
C SER A 74 -11.04 8.20 -27.21
N GLY A 75 -10.16 7.37 -26.65
CA GLY A 75 -9.09 7.87 -25.77
C GLY A 75 -9.56 8.21 -24.34
N GLN A 76 -10.44 7.40 -23.77
CA GLN A 76 -10.76 7.38 -22.34
C GLN A 76 -10.15 6.12 -21.68
N ALA A 77 -9.65 6.24 -20.46
CA ALA A 77 -8.96 5.15 -19.75
C ALA A 77 -9.30 5.11 -18.25
N TRP A 78 -9.40 3.91 -17.68
CA TRP A 78 -9.45 3.70 -16.24
C TRP A 78 -8.04 3.65 -15.64
N VAL A 79 -7.81 4.46 -14.61
CA VAL A 79 -6.59 4.48 -13.79
C VAL A 79 -6.94 4.19 -12.34
N ASP A 80 -5.97 3.71 -11.57
CA ASP A 80 -6.11 3.51 -10.13
C ASP A 80 -5.80 4.78 -9.32
N SER A 81 -6.04 4.70 -8.02
CA SER A 81 -5.72 5.70 -7.01
C SER A 81 -5.71 4.99 -5.66
N GLN A 82 -4.60 4.27 -5.40
CA GLN A 82 -4.46 3.29 -4.31
C GLN A 82 -4.78 3.92 -2.95
N GLN A 83 -4.14 5.07 -2.67
CA GLN A 83 -4.30 5.84 -1.42
C GLN A 83 -5.76 6.16 -1.05
N ILE A 84 -6.67 6.25 -2.03
CA ILE A 84 -8.09 6.56 -1.78
C ILE A 84 -9.06 5.42 -2.12
N GLY A 85 -8.56 4.25 -2.52
CA GLY A 85 -9.37 3.05 -2.80
C GLY A 85 -10.31 3.17 -4.01
N LYS A 86 -9.95 3.94 -5.05
CA LYS A 86 -10.85 4.26 -6.20
C LYS A 86 -10.24 3.95 -7.55
N LEU A 87 -11.09 3.52 -8.47
CA LEU A 87 -10.85 3.62 -9.91
C LEU A 87 -11.37 4.96 -10.43
N THR A 88 -10.54 5.69 -11.15
CA THR A 88 -10.89 6.94 -11.83
C THR A 88 -10.98 6.69 -13.33
N LEU A 89 -12.04 7.16 -13.99
CA LEU A 89 -12.09 7.21 -15.46
C LEU A 89 -11.57 8.57 -15.91
N LEU A 90 -10.55 8.59 -16.77
CA LEU A 90 -9.99 9.78 -17.39
C LEU A 90 -10.46 9.93 -18.83
N ASP A 91 -10.58 11.17 -19.28
CA ASP A 91 -10.69 11.55 -20.68
C ASP A 91 -9.36 12.18 -21.11
N GLY A 92 -8.66 11.50 -22.02
CA GLY A 92 -7.34 11.90 -22.49
C GLY A 92 -7.37 12.95 -23.60
N ILE A 93 -8.52 13.16 -24.26
CA ILE A 93 -8.71 14.19 -25.29
C ILE A 93 -9.14 15.51 -24.65
N ALA A 94 -10.01 15.45 -23.63
CA ALA A 94 -10.47 16.62 -22.87
C ALA A 94 -9.63 16.91 -21.62
N ALA A 95 -8.61 16.09 -21.33
CA ALA A 95 -7.70 16.20 -20.19
C ALA A 95 -8.41 16.40 -18.83
N GLN A 96 -9.36 15.52 -18.50
CA GLN A 96 -10.21 15.64 -17.31
C GLN A 96 -10.61 14.29 -16.69
N PRO A 97 -10.85 14.22 -15.36
CA PRO A 97 -11.52 13.06 -14.75
C PRO A 97 -13.01 13.06 -15.10
N VAL A 98 -13.50 11.95 -15.66
CA VAL A 98 -14.93 11.71 -15.97
C VAL A 98 -15.68 11.23 -14.73
N THR A 99 -15.11 10.31 -13.96
CA THR A 99 -15.72 9.83 -12.71
C THR A 99 -14.72 9.17 -11.76
N ASN A 100 -15.12 8.99 -10.51
CA ASN A 100 -14.37 8.31 -9.45
C ASN A 100 -15.29 7.29 -8.77
N VAL A 101 -14.90 6.01 -8.78
CA VAL A 101 -15.70 4.90 -8.25
C VAL A 101 -14.93 4.17 -7.15
N PRO A 102 -15.43 4.11 -5.90
CA PRO A 102 -14.84 3.28 -4.85
C PRO A 102 -14.84 1.80 -5.22
N VAL A 103 -13.71 1.15 -4.99
CA VAL A 103 -13.48 -0.29 -5.29
C VAL A 103 -12.85 -1.06 -4.15
N ALA A 104 -12.05 -0.39 -3.31
CA ALA A 104 -11.53 -0.93 -2.06
C ALA A 104 -12.53 -0.69 -0.90
N ARG A 105 -12.30 -1.29 0.29
CA ARG A 105 -13.25 -1.20 1.42
C ARG A 105 -12.90 -0.04 2.35
N HIS A 106 -11.60 0.13 2.61
CA HIS A 106 -11.00 1.17 3.41
C HIS A 106 -10.06 2.04 2.54
N LEU A 107 -9.50 3.11 3.10
CA LEU A 107 -8.45 3.89 2.45
C LEU A 107 -7.12 3.15 2.65
N GLY A 108 -6.25 3.11 1.63
CA GLY A 108 -5.00 2.34 1.66
C GLY A 108 -5.14 0.82 1.42
N ASP A 109 -6.35 0.27 1.39
CA ASP A 109 -6.61 -1.13 1.03
C ASP A 109 -6.05 -1.46 -0.38
N PRO A 110 -5.18 -2.47 -0.54
CA PRO A 110 -4.57 -2.79 -1.83
C PRO A 110 -5.59 -3.43 -2.79
N PHE A 111 -5.69 -2.88 -4.01
CA PHE A 111 -6.52 -3.44 -5.08
C PHE A 111 -5.75 -3.48 -6.42
N ALA A 112 -5.99 -4.51 -7.22
CA ALA A 112 -5.46 -4.58 -8.59
C ALA A 112 -6.54 -4.15 -9.61
N ALA A 113 -6.15 -3.29 -10.55
CA ALA A 113 -7.02 -2.77 -11.60
C ALA A 113 -6.89 -3.56 -12.93
N GLY A 114 -7.86 -3.36 -13.83
CA GLY A 114 -7.78 -3.80 -15.22
C GLY A 114 -8.94 -3.23 -16.05
N GLN A 115 -8.80 -3.16 -17.38
CA GLN A 115 -9.83 -2.59 -18.25
C GLN A 115 -9.95 -3.30 -19.61
N VAL A 116 -11.17 -3.29 -20.16
CA VAL A 116 -11.51 -3.87 -21.48
C VAL A 116 -12.44 -2.91 -22.21
N GLY A 117 -11.87 -2.09 -23.09
CA GLY A 117 -12.57 -0.99 -23.74
C GLY A 117 -13.35 -0.18 -22.70
N GLY A 118 -14.67 -0.10 -22.85
CA GLY A 118 -15.52 0.66 -21.92
C GLY A 118 -15.70 0.12 -20.50
N THR A 119 -15.15 -1.04 -20.13
CA THR A 119 -15.38 -1.61 -18.79
C THR A 119 -14.11 -1.60 -17.95
N GLY A 120 -14.15 -0.89 -16.82
CA GLY A 120 -13.15 -0.99 -15.77
C GLY A 120 -13.47 -2.15 -14.81
N TYR A 121 -12.43 -2.78 -14.26
CA TYR A 121 -12.53 -3.83 -13.27
C TYR A 121 -11.50 -3.60 -12.16
N ALA A 122 -11.88 -3.93 -10.93
CA ALA A 122 -10.95 -4.00 -9.81
C ALA A 122 -11.12 -5.33 -9.09
N VAL A 123 -10.04 -5.83 -8.48
CA VAL A 123 -10.09 -6.88 -7.46
C VAL A 123 -9.40 -6.40 -6.19
N ASP A 124 -10.16 -6.42 -5.11
CA ASP A 124 -9.69 -6.30 -3.72
C ASP A 124 -8.70 -7.43 -3.46
N GLN A 125 -7.43 -7.12 -3.15
CA GLN A 125 -6.39 -8.16 -3.05
C GLN A 125 -6.51 -8.96 -1.74
N LEU A 126 -6.96 -8.33 -0.67
CA LEU A 126 -7.15 -8.96 0.64
C LEU A 126 -8.19 -10.09 0.60
N THR A 127 -9.21 -9.99 -0.27
CA THR A 127 -10.38 -10.88 -0.24
C THR A 127 -10.83 -11.44 -1.59
N GLY A 128 -10.20 -11.03 -2.70
CA GLY A 128 -10.58 -11.43 -4.05
C GLY A 128 -11.92 -10.87 -4.54
N GLN A 129 -12.52 -9.88 -3.86
CA GLN A 129 -13.79 -9.30 -4.30
C GLN A 129 -13.64 -8.55 -5.63
N VAL A 130 -14.27 -9.07 -6.69
CA VAL A 130 -14.24 -8.45 -8.03
C VAL A 130 -15.36 -7.42 -8.17
N THR A 131 -15.00 -6.21 -8.57
CA THR A 131 -15.93 -5.12 -8.92
C THR A 131 -15.82 -4.79 -10.40
N ARG A 132 -16.91 -4.98 -11.15
CA ARG A 132 -17.05 -4.52 -12.55
C ARG A 132 -17.68 -3.13 -12.58
N ILE A 133 -17.10 -2.19 -13.31
CA ILE A 133 -17.62 -0.84 -13.53
C ILE A 133 -17.97 -0.66 -15.00
N ASP A 134 -19.27 -0.51 -15.29
CA ASP A 134 -19.76 -0.37 -16.66
C ASP A 134 -19.67 1.08 -17.15
N GLY A 135 -18.74 1.39 -18.06
CA GLY A 135 -18.48 2.77 -18.55
C GLY A 135 -19.69 3.46 -19.17
N SER A 136 -20.67 2.71 -19.70
CA SER A 136 -21.90 3.29 -20.27
C SER A 136 -22.90 3.78 -19.20
N SER A 137 -22.69 3.43 -17.93
CA SER A 137 -23.58 3.79 -16.81
C SER A 137 -22.86 4.29 -15.56
N LEU A 138 -21.53 4.15 -15.50
CA LEU A 138 -20.64 4.55 -14.40
C LEU A 138 -21.06 3.96 -13.04
N LYS A 139 -21.61 2.73 -13.07
CA LYS A 139 -22.04 1.99 -11.88
C LYS A 139 -21.20 0.74 -11.68
N GLY A 140 -20.64 0.63 -10.47
CA GLY A 140 -20.05 -0.60 -9.97
C GLY A 140 -21.11 -1.69 -9.74
N LYS A 141 -20.77 -2.92 -10.10
CA LYS A 141 -21.43 -4.16 -9.69
C LYS A 141 -20.35 -5.12 -9.18
N SER A 142 -20.31 -5.30 -7.88
CA SER A 142 -19.39 -6.25 -7.24
C SER A 142 -19.98 -7.65 -7.13
N VAL A 143 -19.11 -8.65 -7.15
CA VAL A 143 -19.41 -10.04 -6.75
C VAL A 143 -18.32 -10.44 -5.75
N VAL A 144 -18.73 -10.80 -4.54
CA VAL A 144 -17.81 -11.36 -3.55
C VAL A 144 -17.36 -12.73 -4.04
N GLN A 145 -16.06 -12.90 -4.22
CA GLN A 145 -15.45 -14.20 -4.45
C GLN A 145 -15.24 -14.88 -3.09
N SER A 146 -15.48 -16.19 -3.02
CA SER A 146 -14.75 -17.02 -2.07
C SER A 146 -13.60 -17.62 -2.84
N LEU A 147 -12.39 -17.11 -2.62
CA LEU A 147 -11.18 -17.91 -2.83
C LEU A 147 -11.14 -19.03 -1.76
N GLY A 148 -10.10 -19.86 -1.78
CA GLY A 148 -9.91 -20.89 -0.78
C GLY A 148 -9.84 -20.26 0.62
N GLY A 149 -10.56 -20.81 1.59
CA GLY A 149 -10.59 -20.24 2.94
C GLY A 149 -9.26 -20.46 3.67
N GLY A 150 -8.58 -19.35 3.95
CA GLY A 150 -7.39 -19.26 4.81
C GLY A 150 -7.20 -17.81 5.26
N ASP A 151 -6.60 -17.61 6.44
CA ASP A 151 -6.61 -16.32 7.14
C ASP A 151 -5.47 -15.36 6.72
N ASN A 152 -4.79 -15.61 5.60
CA ASN A 152 -3.74 -14.74 5.04
C ASN A 152 -4.26 -13.96 3.83
N PRO A 153 -3.83 -12.71 3.59
CA PRO A 153 -4.11 -12.00 2.35
C PRO A 153 -3.46 -12.72 1.16
N SER A 154 -4.26 -12.95 0.11
CA SER A 154 -3.78 -13.58 -1.13
C SER A 154 -3.13 -12.56 -2.06
N LEU A 155 -2.07 -12.95 -2.79
CA LEU A 155 -1.49 -12.13 -3.86
C LEU A 155 -2.36 -12.23 -5.13
N VAL A 156 -3.57 -11.68 -5.04
CA VAL A 156 -4.58 -11.72 -6.09
C VAL A 156 -4.26 -10.69 -7.17
N ARG A 157 -4.15 -11.13 -8.42
CA ARG A 157 -4.00 -10.26 -9.60
C ARG A 157 -5.14 -10.48 -10.59
N LEU A 158 -5.45 -9.44 -11.34
CA LEU A 158 -6.54 -9.40 -12.31
C LEU A 158 -5.99 -9.37 -13.73
N TYR A 159 -6.49 -10.23 -14.60
CA TYR A 159 -6.10 -10.27 -16.01
C TYR A 159 -7.34 -10.32 -16.90
N THR A 160 -7.42 -9.41 -17.86
CA THR A 160 -8.66 -9.08 -18.56
C THR A 160 -8.59 -9.42 -20.06
N ALA A 161 -9.62 -10.10 -20.58
CA ALA A 161 -9.85 -10.36 -22.00
C ALA A 161 -11.25 -9.87 -22.41
N LEU A 162 -11.53 -9.84 -23.71
CA LEU A 162 -12.77 -9.26 -24.27
C LEU A 162 -14.06 -9.75 -23.60
N ASP A 163 -14.24 -11.07 -23.50
CA ASP A 163 -15.41 -11.72 -22.89
C ASP A 163 -15.08 -12.46 -21.58
N THR A 164 -13.80 -12.52 -21.19
CA THR A 164 -13.30 -13.38 -20.10
C THR A 164 -12.42 -12.60 -19.13
N LEU A 165 -12.59 -12.87 -17.84
CA LEU A 165 -11.81 -12.28 -16.75
C LEU A 165 -11.12 -13.41 -15.97
N TYR A 166 -9.83 -13.29 -15.72
CA TYR A 166 -9.07 -14.23 -14.91
C TYR A 166 -8.64 -13.56 -13.60
N VAL A 167 -8.94 -14.22 -12.49
CA VAL A 167 -8.43 -13.88 -11.16
C VAL A 167 -7.35 -14.90 -10.81
N VAL A 168 -6.13 -14.43 -10.60
CA VAL A 168 -4.97 -15.29 -10.32
C VAL A 168 -4.55 -15.07 -8.86
N ASP A 169 -4.65 -16.12 -8.05
CA ASP A 169 -4.13 -16.16 -6.69
C ASP A 169 -2.71 -16.75 -6.72
N GLY A 170 -1.72 -15.88 -6.49
CA GLY A 170 -0.30 -16.29 -6.42
C GLY A 170 0.06 -17.03 -5.12
N THR A 171 -0.68 -16.83 -4.04
CA THR A 171 -0.40 -17.43 -2.73
C THR A 171 -0.72 -18.93 -2.73
N ASP A 172 -1.84 -19.30 -3.35
CA ASP A 172 -2.35 -20.67 -3.43
C ASP A 172 -2.14 -21.36 -4.79
N GLY A 173 -1.63 -20.63 -5.79
CA GLY A 173 -1.36 -21.13 -7.13
C GLY A 173 -2.61 -21.47 -7.93
N MET A 174 -3.65 -20.63 -7.83
CA MET A 174 -4.98 -20.86 -8.41
C MET A 174 -5.34 -19.81 -9.48
N VAL A 175 -5.97 -20.25 -10.56
CA VAL A 175 -6.65 -19.38 -11.54
C VAL A 175 -8.15 -19.64 -11.47
N SER A 176 -8.93 -18.57 -11.33
CA SER A 176 -10.39 -18.59 -11.43
C SER A 176 -10.86 -17.77 -12.63
N THR A 177 -11.54 -18.43 -13.56
CA THR A 177 -12.02 -17.82 -14.81
C THR A 177 -13.48 -17.37 -14.67
N TYR A 178 -13.83 -16.22 -15.25
CA TYR A 178 -15.14 -15.59 -15.16
C TYR A 178 -15.61 -15.03 -16.52
N ASP A 179 -16.92 -15.00 -16.73
CA ASP A 179 -17.60 -14.26 -17.78
C ASP A 179 -17.53 -12.76 -17.46
N ALA A 180 -16.81 -11.99 -18.27
CA ALA A 180 -16.49 -10.59 -17.98
C ALA A 180 -17.74 -9.68 -17.92
N SER A 181 -18.80 -10.03 -18.66
CA SER A 181 -20.05 -9.26 -18.69
C SER A 181 -20.88 -9.41 -17.41
N SER A 182 -20.91 -10.62 -16.85
CA SER A 182 -21.83 -11.03 -15.80
C SER A 182 -21.17 -11.25 -14.44
N LEU A 183 -19.83 -11.39 -14.41
CA LEU A 183 -19.05 -11.90 -13.27
C LEU A 183 -19.48 -13.30 -12.80
N ARG A 184 -19.98 -14.14 -13.72
CA ARG A 184 -20.30 -15.54 -13.45
C ARG A 184 -19.05 -16.40 -13.68
N GLN A 185 -18.67 -17.20 -12.68
CA GLN A 185 -17.53 -18.13 -12.81
C GLN A 185 -17.75 -19.13 -13.96
N LEU A 186 -16.67 -19.42 -14.68
CA LEU A 186 -16.59 -20.35 -15.80
C LEU A 186 -15.70 -21.53 -15.38
N GLY A 187 -16.30 -22.71 -15.24
CA GLY A 187 -15.62 -23.90 -14.73
C GLY A 187 -15.48 -23.90 -13.20
N SER A 188 -14.38 -24.45 -12.71
CA SER A 188 -13.95 -24.43 -11.31
C SER A 188 -12.53 -23.87 -11.26
N PRO A 189 -12.02 -23.39 -10.10
CA PRO A 189 -10.64 -22.95 -9.98
C PRO A 189 -9.65 -24.04 -10.41
N GLU A 190 -8.65 -23.67 -11.20
CA GLU A 190 -7.62 -24.57 -11.73
C GLU A 190 -6.24 -24.19 -11.16
N ARG A 191 -5.36 -25.16 -10.95
CA ARG A 191 -4.01 -24.92 -10.38
C ARG A 191 -2.96 -24.65 -11.46
N PHE A 192 -2.01 -23.78 -11.16
CA PHE A 192 -0.71 -23.70 -11.84
C PHE A 192 0.42 -24.17 -10.91
N ALA A 193 1.67 -24.18 -11.41
CA ALA A 193 2.81 -24.78 -10.71
C ALA A 193 3.35 -23.92 -9.56
N ALA A 194 3.31 -22.59 -9.68
CA ALA A 194 3.76 -21.67 -8.63
C ALA A 194 2.68 -21.48 -7.56
N ALA A 195 2.97 -21.98 -6.35
CA ALA A 195 2.35 -21.51 -5.11
C ALA A 195 3.41 -20.69 -4.37
N GLY A 196 3.32 -19.36 -4.49
CA GLY A 196 4.39 -18.42 -4.14
C GLY A 196 4.34 -17.17 -5.04
N ALA A 197 4.87 -16.05 -4.54
CA ALA A 197 4.73 -14.74 -5.19
C ALA A 197 5.38 -14.60 -6.57
N GLU A 198 6.35 -15.46 -6.89
CA GLU A 198 7.21 -15.35 -8.07
C GLU A 198 6.57 -15.96 -9.33
N TYR A 199 5.74 -15.16 -10.00
CA TYR A 199 5.25 -15.46 -11.34
C TYR A 199 5.12 -14.21 -12.21
N THR A 200 5.24 -14.39 -13.52
CA THR A 200 4.77 -13.43 -14.51
C THR A 200 3.55 -14.00 -15.24
N ALA A 201 2.58 -13.15 -15.57
CA ALA A 201 1.38 -13.58 -16.29
C ALA A 201 0.83 -12.45 -17.16
N LEU A 202 0.16 -12.82 -18.24
CA LEU A 202 -0.44 -11.91 -19.22
C LEU A 202 -1.57 -12.61 -20.00
N VAL A 203 -2.37 -11.84 -20.73
CA VAL A 203 -3.39 -12.34 -21.66
C VAL A 203 -2.95 -12.04 -23.10
N ASP A 204 -3.08 -13.02 -24.00
CA ASP A 204 -2.81 -12.83 -25.43
C ASP A 204 -4.05 -12.31 -26.21
N GLY A 205 -3.86 -11.92 -27.48
CA GLY A 205 -4.94 -11.44 -28.35
C GLY A 205 -6.02 -12.49 -28.69
N GLN A 206 -5.87 -13.74 -28.25
CA GLN A 206 -6.90 -14.78 -28.33
C GLN A 206 -7.67 -14.93 -27.00
N GLY A 207 -7.41 -14.06 -26.02
CA GLY A 207 -8.02 -14.07 -24.70
C GLY A 207 -7.50 -15.19 -23.79
N LYS A 208 -6.37 -15.83 -24.14
CA LYS A 208 -5.74 -16.88 -23.34
C LYS A 208 -4.80 -16.27 -22.31
N LEU A 209 -4.99 -16.62 -21.04
CA LEU A 209 -4.04 -16.31 -19.98
C LEU A 209 -2.81 -17.21 -20.12
N TRP A 210 -1.62 -16.63 -20.02
CA TRP A 210 -0.34 -17.33 -19.87
C TRP A 210 0.26 -16.98 -18.52
N VAL A 211 0.80 -17.99 -17.83
CA VAL A 211 1.44 -17.86 -16.52
C VAL A 211 2.78 -18.59 -16.58
N LEU A 212 3.87 -17.88 -16.31
CA LEU A 212 5.21 -18.41 -16.17
C LEU A 212 5.61 -18.38 -14.69
N ASP A 213 5.76 -19.58 -14.14
CA ASP A 213 6.29 -19.83 -12.81
C ASP A 213 7.77 -19.42 -12.76
N GLY A 214 8.11 -18.47 -11.89
CA GLY A 214 9.45 -17.94 -11.73
C GLY A 214 10.41 -18.92 -11.04
N VAL A 215 9.90 -19.82 -10.19
CA VAL A 215 10.70 -20.77 -9.41
C VAL A 215 11.07 -22.02 -10.24
N SER A 216 10.15 -22.50 -11.10
CA SER A 216 10.35 -23.72 -11.89
C SER A 216 10.55 -23.50 -13.40
N GLY A 217 10.37 -22.28 -13.91
CA GLY A 217 10.37 -21.99 -15.35
C GLY A 217 9.22 -22.67 -16.11
N THR A 218 8.19 -23.15 -15.40
CA THR A 218 7.04 -23.85 -15.98
C THR A 218 6.02 -22.86 -16.54
N LEU A 219 5.69 -23.04 -17.82
CA LEU A 219 4.67 -22.26 -18.51
C LEU A 219 3.34 -23.00 -18.48
N THR A 220 2.34 -22.39 -17.85
CA THR A 220 0.94 -22.84 -17.88
C THR A 220 0.10 -21.82 -18.67
N TRP A 221 -0.96 -22.27 -19.34
CA TRP A 221 -1.92 -21.39 -19.99
C TRP A 221 -3.35 -21.84 -19.76
N PHE A 222 -4.27 -20.88 -19.74
CA PHE A 222 -5.67 -21.07 -19.41
C PHE A 222 -6.59 -20.38 -20.42
N THR A 223 -7.74 -21.00 -20.68
CA THR A 223 -8.87 -20.45 -21.43
C THR A 223 -10.17 -20.78 -20.70
N ALA A 224 -11.31 -20.29 -21.16
CA ALA A 224 -12.61 -20.62 -20.58
C ALA A 224 -13.02 -22.11 -20.66
N THR A 225 -12.30 -22.96 -21.39
CA THR A 225 -12.63 -24.39 -21.59
C THR A 225 -11.45 -25.36 -21.58
N GLU A 226 -10.21 -24.87 -21.73
CA GLU A 226 -9.00 -25.68 -21.86
C GLU A 226 -7.80 -24.99 -21.18
N HIS A 227 -7.04 -25.73 -20.37
CA HIS A 227 -5.70 -25.35 -19.94
C HIS A 227 -4.62 -26.26 -20.54
N GLY A 228 -3.36 -25.89 -20.36
CA GLY A 228 -2.23 -26.76 -20.65
C GLY A 228 -0.94 -26.28 -20.00
N THR A 229 -0.01 -27.20 -19.80
CA THR A 229 1.25 -26.95 -19.11
C THR A 229 2.42 -27.48 -19.93
N ARG A 230 3.55 -26.77 -19.85
CA ARG A 230 4.84 -27.16 -20.41
C ARG A 230 5.92 -26.74 -19.43
N THR A 231 6.96 -27.56 -19.26
CA THR A 231 8.23 -27.13 -18.64
C THR A 231 9.22 -26.88 -19.79
N PRO A 232 9.24 -25.67 -20.39
CA PRO A 232 9.99 -25.37 -21.62
C PRO A 232 11.51 -25.35 -21.45
N GLY A 233 12.03 -25.29 -20.22
CA GLY A 233 13.46 -25.14 -19.95
C GLY A 233 13.95 -23.68 -19.98
N PHE A 234 13.05 -22.73 -19.72
CA PHE A 234 13.40 -21.33 -19.44
C PHE A 234 13.99 -21.21 -18.03
N THR A 235 14.84 -20.20 -17.80
CA THR A 235 15.61 -20.10 -16.56
C THR A 235 14.79 -19.47 -15.44
N ALA A 236 14.71 -20.19 -14.30
CA ALA A 236 14.08 -19.69 -13.07
C ALA A 236 14.71 -18.37 -12.61
N GLY A 237 13.89 -17.46 -12.07
CA GLY A 237 14.26 -16.10 -11.64
C GLY A 237 14.63 -15.12 -12.78
N ALA A 238 15.04 -15.61 -13.96
CA ALA A 238 15.57 -14.78 -15.05
C ALA A 238 14.64 -14.66 -16.28
N ALA A 239 13.61 -15.49 -16.37
CA ALA A 239 12.66 -15.54 -17.48
C ALA A 239 11.31 -14.86 -17.16
N VAL A 240 10.87 -13.95 -18.05
CA VAL A 240 9.63 -13.18 -17.90
C VAL A 240 8.73 -13.27 -19.14
N LEU A 241 7.41 -13.19 -18.95
CA LEU A 241 6.43 -13.13 -20.04
C LEU A 241 6.21 -11.69 -20.54
N THR A 242 6.14 -11.52 -21.86
CA THR A 242 5.72 -10.28 -22.54
C THR A 242 4.91 -10.60 -23.81
N LEU A 243 4.33 -9.58 -24.46
CA LEU A 243 3.65 -9.73 -25.76
C LEU A 243 4.53 -9.21 -26.91
N ALA A 244 4.33 -9.72 -28.12
CA ALA A 244 4.78 -9.09 -29.37
C ALA A 244 3.78 -9.41 -30.49
N ASP A 245 3.17 -8.39 -31.11
CA ASP A 245 2.06 -8.58 -32.08
C ASP A 245 0.96 -9.49 -31.50
N GLU A 246 0.46 -9.08 -30.33
CA GLU A 246 -0.52 -9.76 -29.46
C GLU A 246 -0.18 -11.21 -29.04
N ARG A 247 1.03 -11.70 -29.34
CA ARG A 247 1.43 -13.09 -29.05
C ARG A 247 2.38 -13.20 -27.87
N PRO A 248 2.27 -14.27 -27.06
CA PRO A 248 3.17 -14.51 -25.94
C PRO A 248 4.61 -14.74 -26.39
N VAL A 249 5.52 -14.05 -25.73
CA VAL A 249 6.97 -14.19 -25.81
C VAL A 249 7.48 -14.41 -24.39
N VAL A 250 8.38 -15.37 -24.18
CA VAL A 250 9.21 -15.40 -22.96
C VAL A 250 10.56 -14.79 -23.27
N VAL A 251 11.03 -13.89 -22.41
CA VAL A 251 12.32 -13.21 -22.46
C VAL A 251 13.16 -13.76 -21.33
N ASP A 252 14.27 -14.42 -21.64
CA ASP A 252 15.20 -14.97 -20.65
C ASP A 252 16.46 -14.10 -20.62
N SER A 253 16.60 -13.35 -19.52
CA SER A 253 17.70 -12.40 -19.31
C SER A 253 19.04 -13.08 -19.05
N SER A 254 19.05 -14.38 -18.70
CA SER A 254 20.27 -15.14 -18.43
C SER A 254 20.86 -15.81 -19.68
N THR A 255 20.00 -16.24 -20.61
CA THR A 255 20.42 -16.79 -21.91
C THR A 255 20.60 -15.71 -22.98
N HIS A 256 20.13 -14.48 -22.72
CA HIS A 256 20.03 -13.39 -23.68
C HIS A 256 19.20 -13.80 -24.94
N GLU A 257 18.13 -14.56 -24.72
CA GLU A 257 17.21 -15.00 -25.77
C GLU A 257 15.75 -14.65 -25.45
N ALA A 258 14.97 -14.40 -26.49
CA ALA A 258 13.52 -14.33 -26.43
C ALA A 258 12.89 -15.43 -27.31
N TYR A 259 11.81 -16.02 -26.82
CA TYR A 259 11.14 -17.19 -27.38
C TYR A 259 9.70 -16.84 -27.74
N LEU A 260 9.41 -16.61 -29.03
CA LEU A 260 8.04 -16.42 -29.52
C LEU A 260 7.32 -17.77 -29.50
N LEU A 261 6.18 -17.85 -28.81
CA LEU A 261 5.50 -19.13 -28.61
C LEU A 261 4.40 -19.40 -29.65
N SER A 262 4.04 -20.67 -29.78
CA SER A 262 2.80 -21.12 -30.41
C SER A 262 1.63 -21.08 -29.43
N SER A 263 0.40 -21.25 -29.94
CA SER A 263 -0.80 -21.43 -29.11
C SER A 263 -0.77 -22.68 -28.20
N SER A 264 0.23 -23.56 -28.34
CA SER A 264 0.51 -24.73 -27.50
C SER A 264 1.77 -24.57 -26.62
N GLY A 265 2.22 -23.33 -26.39
CA GLY A 265 3.39 -23.01 -25.56
C GLY A 265 4.73 -23.50 -26.11
N ALA A 266 4.80 -23.91 -27.39
CA ALA A 266 6.03 -24.40 -27.99
C ALA A 266 6.75 -23.26 -28.74
N THR A 267 8.07 -23.14 -28.56
CA THR A 267 8.88 -22.12 -29.25
C THR A 267 8.72 -22.23 -30.77
N LYS A 268 8.18 -21.17 -31.37
CA LYS A 268 7.97 -21.00 -32.81
C LYS A 268 9.16 -20.30 -33.48
N ALA A 269 9.80 -19.37 -32.77
CA ALA A 269 11.03 -18.71 -33.17
C ALA A 269 11.83 -18.27 -31.93
N THR A 270 13.15 -18.24 -32.05
CA THR A 270 14.07 -17.71 -31.04
C THR A 270 14.76 -16.47 -31.59
N LEU A 271 15.00 -15.48 -30.73
CA LEU A 271 15.60 -14.19 -31.03
C LEU A 271 16.69 -13.92 -29.99
N SER A 272 17.96 -13.83 -30.40
CA SER A 272 19.02 -13.40 -29.48
C SER A 272 18.97 -11.88 -29.31
N LEU A 273 19.11 -11.45 -28.05
CA LEU A 273 18.99 -10.06 -27.59
C LEU A 273 20.33 -9.30 -27.58
N GLY A 274 21.44 -10.00 -27.84
CA GLY A 274 22.78 -9.43 -27.87
C GLY A 274 23.51 -9.44 -26.52
N THR A 275 24.81 -9.17 -26.56
CA THR A 275 25.75 -9.35 -25.44
C THR A 275 26.02 -8.04 -24.68
N ALA A 276 24.97 -7.28 -24.38
CA ALA A 276 25.01 -6.21 -23.39
C ALA A 276 25.07 -6.82 -21.98
N ASP A 277 25.53 -6.06 -20.98
CA ASP A 277 25.51 -6.51 -19.58
C ASP A 277 24.05 -6.72 -19.13
N SER A 278 23.76 -7.83 -18.45
CA SER A 278 22.39 -8.27 -18.16
C SER A 278 21.69 -7.47 -17.05
N THR A 279 22.43 -6.67 -16.28
CA THR A 279 21.90 -5.84 -15.18
C THR A 279 20.97 -4.75 -15.70
N GLY A 280 19.69 -4.83 -15.34
CA GLY A 280 18.66 -3.87 -15.75
C GLY A 280 18.21 -4.02 -17.20
N LEU A 281 18.30 -5.22 -17.77
CA LEU A 281 17.73 -5.58 -19.08
C LEU A 281 16.21 -5.80 -18.96
N GLN A 282 15.41 -5.02 -19.70
CA GLN A 282 13.97 -5.23 -19.85
C GLN A 282 13.60 -5.39 -21.33
N ALA A 283 12.50 -6.10 -21.62
CA ALA A 283 11.98 -6.20 -22.97
C ALA A 283 10.44 -6.20 -23.03
N THR A 284 9.89 -5.40 -23.92
CA THR A 284 8.46 -5.10 -24.04
C THR A 284 7.98 -5.27 -25.48
N GLY A 285 6.68 -5.41 -25.68
CA GLY A 285 6.10 -5.53 -27.02
C GLY A 285 6.13 -4.22 -27.80
N ALA A 286 6.60 -4.27 -29.04
CA ALA A 286 6.27 -3.24 -30.01
C ALA A 286 4.85 -3.49 -30.58
N ALA A 287 4.06 -2.42 -30.73
CA ALA A 287 2.77 -2.49 -31.41
C ALA A 287 2.95 -2.69 -32.93
N GLY A 288 2.04 -3.42 -33.57
CA GLY A 288 1.94 -3.53 -35.04
C GLY A 288 2.98 -4.40 -35.78
N GLU A 289 4.10 -4.77 -35.16
CA GLU A 289 5.04 -5.77 -35.69
C GLU A 289 5.40 -6.82 -34.63
N THR A 290 5.83 -8.02 -35.06
CA THR A 290 6.33 -9.07 -34.15
C THR A 290 7.74 -8.76 -33.68
N ALA A 291 7.84 -7.72 -32.85
CA ALA A 291 9.08 -7.13 -32.39
C ALA A 291 9.03 -6.81 -30.90
N LEU A 292 10.22 -6.74 -30.31
CA LEU A 292 10.46 -6.30 -28.95
C LEU A 292 11.17 -4.95 -28.97
N LEU A 293 10.81 -4.08 -28.04
CA LEU A 293 11.68 -3.02 -27.55
C LEU A 293 12.51 -3.63 -26.43
N VAL A 294 13.83 -3.43 -26.43
CA VAL A 294 14.72 -3.92 -25.38
C VAL A 294 15.49 -2.74 -24.84
N THR A 295 15.47 -2.54 -23.53
CA THR A 295 16.20 -1.48 -22.82
C THR A 295 17.22 -2.10 -21.86
N ALA A 296 18.36 -1.44 -21.68
CA ALA A 296 19.40 -1.85 -20.72
C ALA A 296 19.81 -0.63 -19.88
N SER A 297 19.32 -0.58 -18.64
CA SER A 297 19.46 0.57 -17.72
C SER A 297 20.93 0.92 -17.48
N SER A 298 21.74 -0.08 -17.10
CA SER A 298 23.19 0.01 -16.85
C SER A 298 24.04 0.55 -18.01
N GLN A 299 23.51 0.56 -19.24
CA GLN A 299 24.18 1.08 -20.42
C GLN A 299 23.50 2.32 -21.03
N GLY A 300 22.30 2.67 -20.55
CA GLY A 300 21.45 3.73 -21.10
C GLY A 300 21.05 3.53 -22.56
N THR A 301 20.83 2.28 -22.98
CA THR A 301 20.53 1.93 -24.38
C THR A 301 19.12 1.40 -24.57
N TYR A 302 18.60 1.61 -25.78
CA TYR A 302 17.43 0.90 -26.31
C TYR A 302 17.77 0.27 -27.67
N GLN A 303 17.06 -0.80 -28.03
CA GLN A 303 17.10 -1.42 -29.35
C GLN A 303 15.76 -2.01 -29.74
N THR A 304 15.43 -2.00 -31.03
CA THR A 304 14.27 -2.73 -31.58
C THR A 304 14.74 -4.06 -32.15
N CYS A 305 14.09 -5.15 -31.75
CA CYS A 305 14.45 -6.51 -32.13
C CYS A 305 13.27 -7.24 -32.78
N THR A 306 13.48 -7.84 -33.95
CA THR A 306 12.41 -8.56 -34.68
C THR A 306 12.75 -10.05 -34.77
N PHE A 307 11.75 -10.91 -34.64
CA PHE A 307 11.90 -12.37 -34.79
C PHE A 307 12.25 -12.82 -36.24
N THR A 308 12.42 -11.89 -37.18
CA THR A 308 12.78 -12.16 -38.58
C THR A 308 14.11 -11.54 -39.04
N LYS A 309 14.57 -10.44 -38.41
CA LYS A 309 15.82 -9.73 -38.77
C LYS A 309 16.86 -9.74 -37.64
N GLY A 310 16.49 -10.13 -36.42
CA GLY A 310 17.31 -9.95 -35.21
C GLY A 310 17.14 -8.57 -34.57
N CYS A 311 18.03 -8.23 -33.63
CA CYS A 311 18.15 -6.89 -33.05
C CYS A 311 18.84 -5.90 -33.98
N GLY A 312 18.35 -4.66 -34.01
CA GLY A 312 19.08 -3.51 -34.54
C GLY A 312 20.25 -3.11 -33.64
N PRO A 313 21.12 -2.17 -34.07
CA PRO A 313 22.21 -1.67 -33.24
C PRO A 313 21.68 -0.86 -32.06
N GLY A 314 22.12 -1.18 -30.84
CA GLY A 314 21.77 -0.44 -29.62
C GLY A 314 22.06 1.06 -29.73
N GLN A 315 21.00 1.85 -29.59
CA GLN A 315 20.99 3.31 -29.63
C GLN A 315 20.98 3.88 -28.20
N CYS A 316 21.45 5.12 -28.03
CA CYS A 316 21.40 5.78 -26.73
C CYS A 316 20.02 6.37 -26.44
N ILE A 317 19.60 6.23 -25.18
CA ILE A 317 18.43 6.91 -24.61
C ILE A 317 18.79 8.36 -24.25
N THR A 318 20.01 8.61 -23.76
CA THR A 318 20.45 9.96 -23.36
C THR A 318 20.86 10.85 -24.54
N SER A 319 20.63 12.15 -24.41
CA SER A 319 20.97 13.17 -25.41
C SER A 319 22.48 13.45 -25.56
N GLY A 320 23.30 12.97 -24.61
CA GLY A 320 24.76 13.09 -24.60
C GLY A 320 25.48 12.26 -25.68
N GLY A 321 24.80 11.28 -26.27
CA GLY A 321 25.33 10.39 -27.31
C GLY A 321 26.31 9.34 -26.75
N GLY A 322 26.99 8.62 -27.65
CA GLY A 322 27.93 7.56 -27.27
C GLY A 322 28.38 6.71 -28.45
N THR A 323 29.04 5.61 -28.13
CA THR A 323 29.26 4.50 -29.07
C THR A 323 28.07 3.54 -29.04
N PRO A 324 27.72 2.84 -30.13
CA PRO A 324 26.69 1.80 -30.08
C PRO A 324 26.98 0.80 -28.95
N GLY A 325 25.98 0.57 -28.08
CA GLY A 325 26.14 -0.27 -26.88
C GLY A 325 26.83 0.39 -25.67
N ARG A 326 27.19 1.68 -25.69
CA ARG A 326 27.67 2.38 -24.47
C ARG A 326 27.52 3.90 -24.56
N CYS A 327 26.65 4.45 -23.71
CA CYS A 327 26.24 5.86 -23.75
C CYS A 327 26.99 6.74 -22.73
N VAL A 328 27.14 8.02 -23.05
CA VAL A 328 27.80 9.02 -22.21
C VAL A 328 26.76 9.62 -21.26
N GLY A 329 27.08 9.68 -19.97
CA GLY A 329 26.17 10.18 -18.94
C GLY A 329 25.00 9.24 -18.60
N ALA A 330 25.13 7.94 -18.88
CA ALA A 330 24.11 6.93 -18.61
C ALA A 330 24.01 6.53 -17.11
N GLY A 331 23.92 7.52 -16.21
CA GLY A 331 23.52 7.31 -14.81
C GLY A 331 22.01 7.17 -14.72
N LEU A 332 21.48 6.11 -15.35
CA LEU A 332 20.05 5.81 -15.45
C LEU A 332 19.78 4.60 -14.55
N ASP A 333 19.70 4.86 -13.25
CA ASP A 333 19.80 3.80 -12.23
C ASP A 333 18.59 2.85 -12.26
N THR A 334 17.40 3.36 -12.62
CA THR A 334 16.16 2.57 -12.71
C THR A 334 15.30 3.01 -13.90
N LEU A 335 15.37 2.29 -15.03
CA LEU A 335 14.42 2.47 -16.15
C LEU A 335 13.18 1.60 -15.99
N GLY A 336 12.05 2.11 -16.46
CA GLY A 336 10.77 1.40 -16.51
C GLY A 336 10.45 0.75 -17.86
N THR A 337 9.27 0.14 -17.89
CA THR A 337 8.72 -0.58 -19.05
C THR A 337 8.56 0.36 -20.25
N ALA A 338 9.34 0.13 -21.32
CA ALA A 338 9.28 0.95 -22.52
C ALA A 338 7.98 0.72 -23.33
N VAL A 339 7.36 1.81 -23.80
CA VAL A 339 6.11 1.80 -24.60
C VAL A 339 6.39 2.36 -25.99
N ALA A 340 5.72 1.84 -27.02
CA ALA A 340 5.70 2.44 -28.36
C ALA A 340 4.30 2.97 -28.71
N ALA A 341 4.23 4.25 -29.04
CA ALA A 341 3.03 4.93 -29.54
C ALA A 341 3.43 5.92 -30.65
N ASP A 342 2.57 6.13 -31.65
CA ASP A 342 2.76 7.10 -32.75
C ASP A 342 4.16 7.11 -33.41
N GLY A 343 4.77 5.93 -33.54
CA GLY A 343 6.08 5.77 -34.18
C GLY A 343 7.27 6.22 -33.33
N ARG A 344 7.06 6.57 -32.05
CA ARG A 344 8.11 6.81 -31.06
C ARG A 344 8.20 5.70 -30.03
N VAL A 345 9.31 5.71 -29.29
CA VAL A 345 9.50 4.91 -28.08
C VAL A 345 9.56 5.86 -26.88
N PHE A 346 8.92 5.47 -25.79
CA PHE A 346 8.84 6.21 -24.54
C PHE A 346 9.40 5.29 -23.45
N VAL A 347 10.44 5.74 -22.74
CA VAL A 347 11.10 4.95 -21.68
C VAL A 347 10.97 5.71 -20.36
N PRO A 348 10.19 5.20 -19.38
CA PRO A 348 10.14 5.77 -18.05
C PRO A 348 11.51 5.75 -17.37
N ASP A 349 11.81 6.82 -16.65
CA ASP A 349 12.97 6.97 -15.79
C ASP A 349 12.50 7.20 -14.36
N TYR A 350 12.50 6.13 -13.57
CA TYR A 350 12.04 6.17 -12.18
C TYR A 350 13.05 6.86 -11.25
N SER A 351 14.28 7.12 -11.73
CA SER A 351 15.29 7.88 -10.98
C SER A 351 15.09 9.40 -11.07
N THR A 352 14.40 9.89 -12.11
CA THR A 352 14.08 11.31 -12.33
C THR A 352 12.60 11.66 -12.20
N GLY A 353 11.68 10.70 -12.34
CA GLY A 353 10.24 10.97 -12.50
C GLY A 353 9.86 11.41 -13.93
N GLY A 354 10.75 11.19 -14.89
CA GLY A 354 10.60 11.59 -16.30
C GLY A 354 10.34 10.44 -17.26
N VAL A 355 10.12 10.78 -18.52
CA VAL A 355 10.08 9.85 -19.66
C VAL A 355 11.04 10.33 -20.74
N TRP A 356 11.95 9.46 -21.16
CA TRP A 356 12.78 9.67 -22.33
C TRP A 356 11.99 9.36 -23.60
N ILE A 357 11.80 10.38 -24.44
CA ILE A 357 11.17 10.27 -25.75
C ILE A 357 12.25 10.03 -26.81
N VAL A 358 12.04 8.96 -27.57
CA VAL A 358 13.02 8.37 -28.47
C VAL A 358 12.44 8.23 -29.88
N ASP A 359 13.28 8.51 -30.88
CA ASP A 359 12.96 8.40 -32.31
C ASP A 359 13.65 7.17 -32.92
N PRO A 360 12.91 6.08 -33.25
CA PRO A 360 13.48 4.88 -33.88
C PRO A 360 14.07 5.10 -35.28
N SER A 361 13.72 6.21 -35.94
CA SER A 361 14.32 6.60 -37.23
C SER A 361 15.62 7.40 -37.07
N ALA A 362 15.95 7.81 -35.83
CA ALA A 362 17.03 8.72 -35.48
C ALA A 362 16.98 10.09 -36.20
N ALA A 363 15.80 10.51 -36.68
CA ALA A 363 15.61 11.83 -37.29
C ALA A 363 15.64 12.95 -36.25
N ALA A 364 15.00 12.75 -35.09
CA ALA A 364 15.18 13.57 -33.90
C ALA A 364 16.23 12.97 -32.95
N LYS A 365 16.85 13.82 -32.12
CA LYS A 365 17.61 13.37 -30.94
C LYS A 365 16.65 12.95 -29.82
N PRO A 366 17.02 11.97 -28.97
CA PRO A 366 16.32 11.72 -27.72
C PRO A 366 16.31 12.95 -26.82
N PHE A 367 15.22 13.10 -26.05
CA PHE A 367 15.05 14.13 -25.04
C PHE A 367 14.17 13.61 -23.90
N GLU A 368 14.30 14.21 -22.72
CA GLU A 368 13.53 13.84 -21.53
C GLU A 368 12.37 14.81 -21.31
N VAL A 369 11.25 14.28 -20.82
CA VAL A 369 10.08 15.05 -20.38
C VAL A 369 9.80 14.70 -18.91
N PRO A 370 9.91 15.65 -17.96
CA PRO A 370 9.53 15.40 -16.57
C PRO A 370 8.01 15.28 -16.46
N LEU A 371 7.51 14.24 -15.79
CA LEU A 371 6.07 14.03 -15.55
C LEU A 371 5.71 14.18 -14.07
N LEU A 372 6.55 13.63 -13.19
CA LEU A 372 6.37 13.64 -11.74
C LEU A 372 7.53 14.38 -11.07
N ALA A 373 7.25 15.00 -9.92
CA ALA A 373 8.26 15.66 -9.09
C ALA A 373 8.89 14.71 -8.04
N LEU A 374 8.21 13.60 -7.75
CA LEU A 374 8.70 12.52 -6.90
C LEU A 374 9.38 11.46 -7.77
N ARG A 375 10.40 10.82 -7.21
CA ARG A 375 11.09 9.67 -7.81
C ARG A 375 10.35 8.38 -7.46
N GLY A 376 10.42 7.37 -8.32
CA GLY A 376 9.81 6.07 -8.09
C GLY A 376 9.01 5.55 -9.29
N PRO A 377 8.42 4.34 -9.16
CA PRO A 377 7.63 3.71 -10.22
C PRO A 377 6.33 4.48 -10.49
N PHE A 378 6.02 4.64 -11.78
CA PHE A 378 4.72 5.13 -12.26
C PHE A 378 4.30 4.35 -13.50
N GLU A 379 2.99 4.35 -13.78
CA GLU A 379 2.42 3.67 -14.94
C GLU A 379 2.54 4.54 -16.20
N LEU A 380 2.87 3.90 -17.32
CA LEU A 380 2.83 4.49 -18.66
C LEU A 380 2.22 3.46 -19.62
N PHE A 381 1.14 3.81 -20.31
CA PHE A 381 0.42 2.88 -21.19
C PHE A 381 -0.34 3.58 -22.31
N ASP A 382 -0.47 2.93 -23.47
CA ASP A 382 -1.37 3.39 -24.54
C ASP A 382 -2.81 2.91 -24.28
N THR A 383 -3.80 3.74 -24.62
CA THR A 383 -5.18 3.31 -24.77
C THR A 383 -5.81 4.03 -25.98
N GLU A 384 -6.14 3.26 -27.00
CA GLU A 384 -6.71 3.73 -28.28
C GLU A 384 -5.86 4.77 -29.04
N GLY A 385 -4.52 4.74 -28.88
CA GLY A 385 -3.63 5.74 -29.48
C GLY A 385 -3.45 7.01 -28.64
N VAL A 386 -3.94 7.01 -27.40
CA VAL A 386 -3.61 8.03 -26.40
C VAL A 386 -2.68 7.42 -25.36
N LEU A 387 -1.47 7.96 -25.26
CA LEU A 387 -0.49 7.57 -24.25
C LEU A 387 -0.80 8.26 -22.92
N PHE A 388 -1.21 7.49 -21.92
CA PHE A 388 -1.47 7.94 -20.56
C PHE A 388 -0.26 7.69 -19.66
N PHE A 389 -0.08 8.56 -18.67
CA PHE A 389 0.71 8.28 -17.47
C PHE A 389 -0.18 8.38 -16.22
N ASN A 390 0.13 7.58 -15.21
CA ASN A 390 -0.58 7.55 -13.94
C ASN A 390 0.40 7.36 -12.78
N ASP A 391 0.23 8.13 -11.71
CA ASP A 391 0.88 7.91 -10.42
C ASP A 391 -0.16 7.28 -9.47
N PRO A 392 -0.12 5.96 -9.21
CA PRO A 392 -1.06 5.27 -8.33
C PRO A 392 -1.17 5.87 -6.92
N ASN A 393 -0.10 6.54 -6.46
CA ASN A 393 0.05 7.05 -5.10
C ASN A 393 -0.32 8.52 -4.93
N SER A 394 -0.65 9.25 -6.00
CA SER A 394 -1.13 10.63 -5.87
C SER A 394 -2.35 10.94 -6.74
N SER A 395 -2.76 12.21 -6.75
CA SER A 395 -3.81 12.72 -7.63
C SER A 395 -3.33 12.99 -9.06
N ARG A 396 -2.04 12.81 -9.36
CA ARG A 396 -1.48 13.04 -10.70
C ARG A 396 -1.74 11.86 -11.66
N ALA A 397 -2.17 12.21 -12.85
CA ALA A 397 -2.11 11.42 -14.06
C ALA A 397 -2.03 12.41 -15.24
N GLY A 398 -2.05 11.92 -16.47
CA GLY A 398 -2.19 12.77 -17.64
C GLY A 398 -1.99 12.04 -18.95
N THR A 399 -1.86 12.80 -20.04
CA THR A 399 -1.47 12.27 -21.35
C THR A 399 -0.15 12.90 -21.82
N LEU A 400 0.61 12.13 -22.61
CA LEU A 400 1.92 12.51 -23.14
C LEU A 400 1.92 12.41 -24.67
N ALA A 401 2.00 13.54 -25.35
CA ALA A 401 2.08 13.58 -26.81
C ALA A 401 3.48 13.19 -27.32
N PRO A 402 3.62 12.69 -28.57
CA PRO A 402 4.91 12.33 -29.15
C PRO A 402 5.89 13.49 -29.37
N ASP A 403 5.48 14.74 -29.26
CA ASP A 403 6.39 15.90 -29.27
C ASP A 403 6.88 16.30 -27.87
N GLY A 404 6.42 15.61 -26.83
CA GLY A 404 6.70 15.92 -25.42
C GLY A 404 5.69 16.84 -24.75
N THR A 405 4.60 17.22 -25.43
CA THR A 405 3.52 17.98 -24.78
C THR A 405 2.80 17.13 -23.74
N VAL A 406 2.88 17.53 -22.47
CA VAL A 406 2.16 16.92 -21.34
C VAL A 406 0.81 17.60 -21.16
N GLN A 407 -0.23 16.83 -20.90
CA GLN A 407 -1.52 17.33 -20.41
C GLN A 407 -1.81 16.71 -19.03
N ASP A 408 -1.56 17.47 -17.97
CA ASP A 408 -1.84 17.09 -16.58
C ASP A 408 -3.34 16.85 -16.36
N ILE A 409 -3.71 15.72 -15.77
CA ILE A 409 -5.06 15.37 -15.34
C ILE A 409 -5.06 15.10 -13.84
N VAL A 410 -5.77 15.94 -13.08
CA VAL A 410 -5.97 15.73 -11.64
C VAL A 410 -7.08 14.71 -11.44
N LYS A 411 -6.73 13.46 -11.12
CA LYS A 411 -7.66 12.31 -10.96
C LYS A 411 -8.80 12.62 -9.97
N TYR A 412 -8.43 13.27 -8.87
CA TYR A 412 -9.32 13.73 -7.81
C TYR A 412 -8.76 15.00 -7.17
N THR A 413 -9.62 15.97 -6.89
CA THR A 413 -9.22 17.15 -6.13
C THR A 413 -9.06 16.77 -4.65
N GLN A 414 -7.82 16.73 -4.15
CA GLN A 414 -7.58 17.16 -2.77
C GLN A 414 -8.15 18.58 -2.60
N ALA A 415 -8.60 18.94 -1.39
CA ALA A 415 -9.15 20.26 -1.14
C ALA A 415 -8.08 21.34 -1.41
N PRO A 416 -8.31 22.28 -2.36
CA PRO A 416 -7.25 23.16 -2.83
C PRO A 416 -6.81 24.14 -1.74
N PRO A 417 -5.52 24.52 -1.68
CA PRO A 417 -5.08 25.62 -0.83
C PRO A 417 -5.78 26.92 -1.27
N PRO A 418 -6.26 27.76 -0.34
CA PRO A 418 -7.02 28.96 -0.70
C PRO A 418 -6.13 29.98 -1.43
N SER A 419 -6.40 30.18 -2.72
CA SER A 419 -5.62 31.06 -3.60
C SER A 419 -5.90 32.54 -3.34
N SER A 420 -4.84 33.35 -3.34
CA SER A 420 -4.80 34.73 -2.82
C SER A 420 -5.04 35.83 -3.86
N ALA A 421 -6.04 35.65 -4.73
CA ALA A 421 -6.41 36.63 -5.77
C ALA A 421 -7.85 37.16 -5.59
N PRO A 422 -8.06 38.47 -5.30
CA PRO A 422 -9.40 39.05 -5.26
C PRO A 422 -9.96 39.25 -6.68
N PRO A 423 -11.28 39.08 -6.89
CA PRO A 423 -11.91 39.39 -8.17
C PRO A 423 -11.93 40.92 -8.43
N PRO A 424 -11.97 41.37 -9.70
CA PRO A 424 -12.04 42.80 -10.02
C PRO A 424 -13.29 43.47 -9.44
N THR A 425 -13.09 44.54 -8.66
CA THR A 425 -14.18 45.33 -8.07
C THR A 425 -14.63 46.44 -9.02
N ASP A 426 -15.75 46.25 -9.71
CA ASP A 426 -16.46 47.35 -10.37
C ASP A 426 -17.27 48.13 -9.33
N ASP A 427 -16.86 49.37 -9.07
CA ASP A 427 -17.27 50.15 -7.89
C ASP A 427 -18.39 51.15 -8.24
N ILE A 428 -19.66 50.80 -7.95
CA ILE A 428 -20.78 51.76 -7.99
C ILE A 428 -21.69 51.66 -6.74
N ARG A 429 -21.65 52.72 -5.94
CA ARG A 429 -22.67 53.17 -4.97
C ARG A 429 -22.94 54.67 -5.25
N PRO A 430 -23.97 55.34 -4.67
CA PRO A 430 -25.01 54.89 -3.73
C PRO A 430 -26.43 55.17 -4.32
N SER A 431 -27.57 55.31 -3.63
CA SER A 431 -28.02 55.33 -2.22
C SER A 431 -29.55 55.20 -2.18
N THR A 432 -30.17 54.69 -1.10
CA THR A 432 -31.31 55.32 -0.38
C THR A 432 -31.72 54.51 0.87
N SER A 433 -32.58 55.09 1.72
CA SER A 433 -32.95 54.61 3.07
C SER A 433 -34.47 54.36 3.23
N PRO A 434 -34.93 53.62 4.27
CA PRO A 434 -36.30 53.04 4.36
C PRO A 434 -37.32 53.93 5.10
N PRO A 435 -38.60 53.51 5.19
CA PRO A 435 -39.14 52.88 6.41
C PRO A 435 -40.09 51.67 6.09
N THR A 436 -40.89 51.02 6.96
CA THR A 436 -41.54 51.36 8.26
C THR A 436 -42.09 50.10 8.98
N THR A 437 -42.18 50.09 10.34
CA THR A 437 -43.22 49.50 11.27
C THR A 437 -44.04 48.23 10.91
N SER A 438 -44.56 47.35 11.80
CA SER A 438 -44.59 47.09 13.27
C SER A 438 -45.62 45.96 13.54
N ALA A 439 -45.85 45.31 14.69
CA ALA A 439 -45.10 44.96 15.93
C ALA A 439 -46.04 44.08 16.85
N SER A 440 -45.60 43.70 18.06
CA SER A 440 -46.39 42.98 19.12
C SER A 440 -46.61 41.46 18.86
N THR A 441 -46.80 40.56 19.84
CA THR A 441 -47.14 40.69 21.28
C THR A 441 -46.39 39.63 22.13
N ALA A 442 -46.29 39.80 23.46
CA ALA A 442 -45.50 38.94 24.34
C ALA A 442 -46.18 38.55 25.67
N THR A 443 -45.79 37.36 26.20
CA THR A 443 -45.79 36.94 27.63
C THR A 443 -47.17 36.88 28.38
N PRO A 444 -47.31 36.36 29.63
CA PRO A 444 -46.31 35.78 30.55
C PRO A 444 -46.65 34.47 31.34
N ALA A 445 -45.58 33.89 31.90
CA ALA A 445 -45.41 33.41 33.30
C ALA A 445 -45.81 32.00 33.81
N ARG A 446 -44.90 31.53 34.70
CA ARG A 446 -45.04 30.73 35.94
C ARG A 446 -44.63 29.25 35.83
N SER A 447 -43.50 28.76 36.35
CA SER A 447 -42.67 29.02 37.57
C SER A 447 -43.05 28.19 38.81
N ALA A 448 -42.03 27.91 39.64
CA ALA A 448 -41.84 26.81 40.61
C ALA A 448 -41.62 25.43 39.94
N SER A 449 -40.54 24.66 40.13
CA SER A 449 -39.56 24.42 41.23
C SER A 449 -40.04 23.47 42.34
N HIS A 450 -39.35 22.35 42.54
CA HIS A 450 -39.01 21.78 43.86
C HIS A 450 -37.91 20.70 43.71
N SER A 451 -37.28 20.35 44.84
CA SER A 451 -36.11 19.46 44.95
C SER A 451 -36.11 18.74 46.32
N VAL A 452 -35.05 17.97 46.63
CA VAL A 452 -34.64 17.47 47.97
C VAL A 452 -35.07 16.03 48.39
N SER A 453 -34.05 15.17 48.50
CA SER A 453 -33.79 14.07 49.47
C SER A 453 -34.68 12.81 49.65
N ALA A 454 -34.12 11.69 49.17
CA ALA A 454 -33.43 10.63 49.95
C ALA A 454 -34.17 9.61 50.88
N SER A 455 -33.48 8.46 51.03
CA SER A 455 -33.29 7.64 52.25
C SER A 455 -33.91 6.22 52.32
N ARG A 456 -33.09 5.23 51.95
CA ARG A 456 -32.70 4.04 52.74
C ARG A 456 -33.77 3.27 53.56
N THR A 457 -34.02 2.02 53.16
CA THR A 457 -34.22 0.90 54.11
C THR A 457 -33.73 -0.46 53.56
N GLN A 458 -33.22 -1.30 54.46
CA GLN A 458 -32.90 -2.74 54.30
C GLN A 458 -33.79 -3.51 55.30
N PRO A 459 -33.99 -4.86 55.24
CA PRO A 459 -33.00 -5.80 55.83
C PRO A 459 -32.97 -7.27 55.27
N SER A 460 -31.88 -7.99 55.63
CA SER A 460 -31.66 -9.46 55.85
C SER A 460 -32.72 -10.53 55.45
N THR A 461 -32.39 -11.77 55.03
CA THR A 461 -31.53 -12.83 55.64
C THR A 461 -31.18 -13.98 54.66
N ALA A 462 -30.34 -15.00 54.89
CA ALA A 462 -29.06 -15.21 55.64
C ALA A 462 -28.65 -16.72 55.60
N SER A 463 -27.34 -17.05 55.70
CA SER A 463 -26.74 -18.38 56.05
C SER A 463 -26.89 -19.57 55.06
N ALA A 464 -26.04 -20.60 54.99
CA ALA A 464 -24.65 -20.93 55.44
C ALA A 464 -24.18 -22.19 54.63
N THR A 465 -22.94 -22.72 54.59
CA THR A 465 -22.10 -23.22 55.71
C THR A 465 -20.68 -23.60 55.25
N SER A 466 -19.72 -23.25 56.09
CA SER A 466 -18.26 -23.48 56.16
C SER A 466 -17.74 -24.90 56.47
N THR A 467 -16.45 -25.17 56.17
CA THR A 467 -15.52 -26.01 56.97
C THR A 467 -14.05 -25.57 56.81
N THR A 468 -13.13 -25.96 57.71
CA THR A 468 -11.85 -25.24 57.99
C THR A 468 -10.63 -26.16 58.35
N PRO A 469 -9.39 -25.63 58.55
CA PRO A 469 -8.11 -26.40 58.44
C PRO A 469 -7.25 -26.51 59.73
N PRO A 470 -6.01 -27.06 59.64
CA PRO A 470 -4.86 -26.72 60.51
C PRO A 470 -3.63 -26.15 59.73
N LYS A 471 -2.68 -25.30 60.19
CA LYS A 471 -2.18 -24.82 61.52
C LYS A 471 -0.94 -25.61 62.05
N ARG A 472 0.21 -25.05 62.49
CA ARG A 472 0.91 -23.72 62.40
C ARG A 472 2.27 -23.83 63.16
N ILE A 473 3.37 -23.12 62.78
CA ILE A 473 4.47 -22.50 63.62
C ILE A 473 5.87 -22.43 62.89
N PRO A 474 6.76 -21.42 63.13
CA PRO A 474 7.99 -21.19 62.33
C PRO A 474 9.35 -21.10 63.09
N THR A 475 10.46 -21.10 62.33
CA THR A 475 11.89 -20.91 62.71
C THR A 475 12.70 -20.54 61.43
N THR A 476 13.84 -19.81 61.37
CA THR A 476 14.72 -19.12 62.36
C THR A 476 15.63 -18.04 61.71
N HIS A 477 16.46 -17.37 62.54
CA HIS A 477 17.57 -16.43 62.29
C HIS A 477 18.71 -16.89 61.32
N ALA A 478 19.66 -16.05 60.84
CA ALA A 478 19.76 -14.58 60.61
C ALA A 478 21.16 -14.16 60.03
N SER A 479 21.26 -12.88 59.59
CA SER A 479 22.39 -11.93 59.83
C SER A 479 23.43 -11.59 58.73
N SER A 480 23.47 -10.28 58.42
CA SER A 480 24.62 -9.49 57.90
C SER A 480 25.04 -9.69 56.41
N ARG A 481 25.71 -8.76 55.73
CA ARG A 481 26.33 -7.47 56.16
C ARG A 481 26.41 -6.46 54.99
N SER A 482 26.32 -5.15 55.27
CA SER A 482 26.58 -4.07 54.29
C SER A 482 28.02 -3.55 54.37
N PRO A 483 28.58 -3.05 53.25
CA PRO A 483 29.51 -1.92 53.31
C PRO A 483 29.38 -0.89 52.15
N GLY A 484 29.42 0.41 52.49
CA GLY A 484 30.10 1.46 51.71
C GLY A 484 29.38 2.11 50.49
N PRO A 485 29.28 3.45 50.43
CA PRO A 485 28.77 4.18 49.25
C PRO A 485 29.85 4.88 48.39
N GLY A 486 29.57 5.02 47.09
CA GLY A 486 30.21 5.97 46.17
C GLY A 486 31.06 5.35 45.04
N PRO A 487 31.35 6.08 43.95
CA PRO A 487 30.96 7.48 43.64
C PRO A 487 29.76 7.58 42.69
N SER A 488 29.32 8.81 42.40
CA SER A 488 28.30 9.14 41.38
C SER A 488 28.97 9.61 40.07
N PRO A 489 28.30 9.39 38.93
CA PRO A 489 28.31 10.34 37.82
C PRO A 489 26.93 10.99 37.59
N SER A 490 26.97 12.32 37.43
CA SER A 490 26.17 13.18 36.53
C SER A 490 24.69 12.89 36.21
N THR A 491 23.84 13.77 36.76
CA THR A 491 22.74 14.47 36.04
C THR A 491 21.77 13.66 35.17
N VAL A 492 20.69 13.19 35.80
CA VAL A 492 19.37 13.08 35.13
C VAL A 492 18.91 14.50 34.75
N PRO A 493 18.39 14.75 33.53
CA PRO A 493 17.82 16.06 33.18
C PRO A 493 16.57 16.39 34.02
N SER A 494 16.36 17.68 34.30
CA SER A 494 15.15 18.15 34.98
C SER A 494 13.93 18.01 34.06
N PRO A 495 12.73 17.68 34.56
CA PRO A 495 11.52 17.68 33.75
C PRO A 495 11.27 19.04 33.10
N SER A 496 10.70 19.01 31.89
CA SER A 496 10.45 20.16 31.04
C SER A 496 9.50 21.18 31.71
N PRO A 497 9.72 22.50 31.56
CA PRO A 497 8.89 23.51 32.23
C PRO A 497 7.48 23.54 31.62
N SER A 498 6.46 23.22 32.43
CA SER A 498 5.05 23.31 32.04
C SER A 498 4.70 24.71 31.52
N PRO A 499 3.83 24.83 30.49
CA PRO A 499 3.47 26.12 29.91
C PRO A 499 2.84 27.06 30.95
N THR A 500 3.14 28.35 30.84
CA THR A 500 2.65 29.35 31.81
C THR A 500 1.16 29.61 31.58
N ARG A 501 0.35 29.28 32.58
CA ARG A 501 -1.13 29.32 32.59
C ARG A 501 -1.73 30.52 31.84
N SER A 502 -2.73 30.23 31.01
CA SER A 502 -3.52 31.16 30.19
C SER A 502 -3.70 32.56 30.78
N THR A 503 -3.47 33.56 29.93
CA THR A 503 -3.73 34.99 30.16
C THR A 503 -4.81 35.53 29.22
N GLY A 504 -5.58 34.64 28.60
CA GLY A 504 -6.67 35.00 27.69
C GLY A 504 -7.77 35.82 28.37
N THR A 505 -8.45 36.66 27.60
CA THR A 505 -9.68 37.33 28.08
C THR A 505 -10.88 36.45 27.70
N PRO A 506 -11.85 36.21 28.60
CA PRO A 506 -13.09 35.49 28.27
C PRO A 506 -13.83 36.17 27.13
N ALA A 507 -14.28 35.39 26.14
CA ALA A 507 -14.86 35.91 24.91
C ALA A 507 -16.03 35.05 24.40
N ASN A 508 -17.09 35.72 23.95
CA ASN A 508 -18.22 35.08 23.26
C ASN A 508 -17.86 34.92 21.78
N ILE A 509 -17.16 33.84 21.46
CA ILE A 509 -16.63 33.52 20.13
C ILE A 509 -17.66 32.77 19.29
N SER A 510 -17.65 32.97 17.97
CA SER A 510 -18.53 32.28 17.01
C SER A 510 -17.78 31.33 16.07
N CYS A 511 -18.49 30.38 15.46
CA CYS A 511 -17.94 29.55 14.38
C CYS A 511 -17.47 30.41 13.19
N GLY A 512 -16.31 30.07 12.62
CA GLY A 512 -15.65 30.80 11.54
C GLY A 512 -14.90 32.07 12.00
N GLU A 513 -14.69 32.28 13.30
CA GLU A 513 -14.06 33.50 13.82
C GLU A 513 -12.51 33.46 13.76
N THR A 514 -11.92 34.56 13.29
CA THR A 514 -10.47 34.75 13.22
C THR A 514 -9.92 35.36 14.51
N VAL A 515 -9.37 34.50 15.36
CA VAL A 515 -8.70 34.85 16.62
C VAL A 515 -7.34 35.49 16.35
N THR A 516 -7.14 36.69 16.91
CA THR A 516 -5.91 37.50 16.76
C THR A 516 -5.29 37.95 18.09
N LYS A 517 -5.86 37.49 19.22
CA LYS A 517 -5.42 37.74 20.60
C LYS A 517 -5.78 36.52 21.45
N SER A 518 -5.09 36.31 22.56
CA SER A 518 -5.39 35.18 23.46
C SER A 518 -6.79 35.30 24.09
N VAL A 519 -7.52 34.19 24.11
CA VAL A 519 -8.93 34.10 24.48
C VAL A 519 -9.20 32.89 25.37
N VAL A 520 -10.25 32.99 26.18
CA VAL A 520 -10.86 31.85 26.88
C VAL A 520 -12.27 31.66 26.32
N VAL A 521 -12.59 30.44 25.90
CA VAL A 521 -13.93 30.07 25.39
C VAL A 521 -14.90 29.92 26.56
N GLU A 522 -16.10 30.51 26.44
CA GLU A 522 -17.12 30.50 27.51
C GLU A 522 -18.29 29.51 27.27
N ALA A 523 -18.34 28.83 26.12
CA ALA A 523 -19.42 27.90 25.75
C ALA A 523 -18.99 26.93 24.63
N ASP A 524 -19.67 25.78 24.56
CA ASP A 524 -19.48 24.81 23.47
C ASP A 524 -19.93 25.38 22.11
N LEU A 525 -19.15 25.14 21.05
CA LEU A 525 -19.47 25.59 19.69
C LEU A 525 -19.92 24.42 18.80
N ARG A 526 -20.85 24.68 17.88
CA ARG A 526 -21.37 23.68 16.92
C ARG A 526 -21.38 24.27 15.52
N CYS A 527 -20.47 23.79 14.67
CA CYS A 527 -20.07 24.45 13.44
C CYS A 527 -20.32 23.56 12.21
N ALA A 528 -20.85 24.15 11.13
CA ALA A 528 -21.14 23.46 9.85
C ALA A 528 -19.95 23.45 8.86
N GLY A 529 -18.76 23.78 9.38
CA GLY A 529 -17.50 24.05 8.72
C GLY A 529 -16.52 24.50 9.81
N ASP A 530 -15.48 25.24 9.45
CA ASP A 530 -14.42 25.63 10.38
C ASP A 530 -14.96 26.30 11.66
N ALA A 531 -14.44 25.89 12.83
CA ALA A 531 -14.84 26.52 14.10
C ALA A 531 -14.00 27.77 14.39
N LEU A 532 -12.67 27.66 14.54
CA LEU A 532 -11.80 28.81 14.87
C LEU A 532 -10.62 28.92 13.90
N THR A 533 -10.09 30.13 13.70
CA THR A 533 -8.85 30.36 12.94
C THR A 533 -7.88 31.27 13.70
N ILE A 534 -6.63 30.86 13.90
CA ILE A 534 -5.58 31.73 14.42
C ILE A 534 -4.83 32.40 13.27
N SER A 535 -4.76 33.74 13.28
CA SER A 535 -4.00 34.53 12.28
C SER A 535 -3.02 35.54 12.91
N ALA A 536 -2.56 35.31 14.14
CA ALA A 536 -1.54 36.13 14.81
C ALA A 536 -0.57 35.30 15.65
N LYS A 537 0.57 35.91 16.02
CA LYS A 537 1.64 35.28 16.84
C LYS A 537 1.33 35.41 18.34
N GLY A 538 1.75 34.43 19.14
CA GLY A 538 1.56 34.44 20.59
C GLY A 538 0.09 34.35 21.05
N VAL A 539 -0.76 33.70 20.26
CA VAL A 539 -2.19 33.53 20.56
C VAL A 539 -2.42 32.22 21.32
N THR A 540 -3.06 32.32 22.48
CA THR A 540 -3.60 31.18 23.23
C THR A 540 -5.10 31.05 22.99
N ILE A 541 -5.57 29.87 22.61
CA ILE A 541 -6.98 29.49 22.72
C ILE A 541 -7.09 28.49 23.88
N ASP A 542 -7.58 28.98 25.02
CA ASP A 542 -7.94 28.15 26.16
C ASP A 542 -9.42 27.76 26.02
N LEU A 543 -9.68 26.49 25.74
CA LEU A 543 -11.03 25.95 25.59
C LEU A 543 -11.74 25.78 26.95
N ALA A 544 -11.04 25.90 28.08
CA ALA A 544 -11.58 25.89 29.45
C ALA A 544 -12.50 24.70 29.81
N GLY A 545 -12.38 23.57 29.11
CA GLY A 545 -13.20 22.36 29.25
C GLY A 545 -14.39 22.28 28.29
N HIS A 546 -14.54 23.24 27.37
CA HIS A 546 -15.60 23.27 26.37
C HIS A 546 -15.32 22.37 25.16
N THR A 547 -16.39 22.05 24.43
CA THR A 547 -16.35 21.24 23.21
C THR A 547 -16.50 22.12 21.96
N LEU A 548 -15.61 21.95 20.98
CA LEU A 548 -15.84 22.36 19.59
C LEU A 548 -16.39 21.14 18.83
N SER A 549 -17.60 21.22 18.27
CA SER A 549 -18.19 20.15 17.45
C SER A 549 -18.38 20.58 16.00
N GLY A 550 -17.90 19.76 15.05
CA GLY A 550 -18.06 19.96 13.61
C GLY A 550 -19.27 19.24 13.00
N SER A 551 -19.19 18.99 11.69
CA SER A 551 -20.22 18.29 10.90
C SER A 551 -19.62 17.31 9.87
N GLY A 552 -18.50 16.68 10.20
CA GLY A 552 -17.66 15.87 9.31
C GLY A 552 -16.94 16.69 8.22
N LYS A 553 -16.77 18.01 8.44
CA LYS A 553 -16.24 18.98 7.47
C LYS A 553 -15.58 20.16 8.16
N GLY A 554 -14.65 20.81 7.44
CA GLY A 554 -13.86 21.93 7.96
C GLY A 554 -12.87 21.50 9.03
N ALA A 555 -12.19 22.47 9.64
CA ALA A 555 -11.26 22.25 10.75
C ALA A 555 -11.78 22.77 12.09
N GLY A 556 -11.48 22.07 13.19
CA GLY A 556 -11.80 22.57 14.54
C GLY A 556 -11.03 23.85 14.84
N ILE A 557 -9.71 23.83 14.67
CA ILE A 557 -8.88 25.05 14.72
C ILE A 557 -7.90 25.08 13.55
N THR A 558 -8.05 26.08 12.67
CA THR A 558 -7.10 26.38 11.60
C THR A 558 -5.99 27.28 12.12
N LEU A 559 -4.74 26.81 12.09
CA LEU A 559 -3.55 27.63 12.33
C LEU A 559 -3.16 28.36 11.04
N ALA A 560 -2.77 29.63 11.14
CA ALA A 560 -2.21 30.43 10.05
C ALA A 560 -3.12 30.61 8.82
N GLY A 561 -4.41 30.83 9.03
CA GLY A 561 -5.39 30.97 7.94
C GLY A 561 -5.14 32.18 7.03
N SER A 562 -4.69 33.32 7.59
CA SER A 562 -4.48 34.56 6.82
C SER A 562 -3.24 35.36 7.24
N GLY A 563 -2.27 34.73 7.90
CA GLY A 563 -1.07 35.40 8.40
C GLY A 563 -0.12 34.45 9.14
N SER A 564 1.15 34.86 9.28
CA SER A 564 2.19 34.06 9.94
C SER A 564 1.90 33.89 11.43
N VAL A 565 1.72 32.63 11.85
CA VAL A 565 1.52 32.24 13.25
C VAL A 565 2.82 31.66 13.81
N ALA A 566 3.16 32.07 15.03
CA ALA A 566 4.31 31.56 15.77
C ALA A 566 3.97 31.53 17.26
N GLY A 567 4.32 30.46 17.98
CA GLY A 567 4.01 30.28 19.39
C GLY A 567 2.51 30.35 19.68
N ALA A 568 1.71 29.60 18.92
CA ALA A 568 0.28 29.43 19.21
C ALA A 568 0.09 28.28 20.20
N LEU A 569 -0.76 28.50 21.21
CA LEU A 569 -1.12 27.48 22.20
C LEU A 569 -2.62 27.17 22.08
N ILE A 570 -2.97 25.90 21.90
CA ILE A 570 -4.34 25.40 22.01
C ILE A 570 -4.37 24.54 23.27
N GLU A 571 -5.21 24.87 24.25
CA GLU A 571 -5.26 24.13 25.52
C GLU A 571 -6.66 23.82 26.06
N ASN A 572 -6.74 22.75 26.86
CA ASN A 572 -7.82 22.44 27.80
C ASN A 572 -9.22 22.24 27.20
N GLY A 573 -9.44 21.29 26.29
CA GLY A 573 -10.82 21.02 25.84
C GLY A 573 -10.95 19.88 24.84
N THR A 574 -12.15 19.74 24.29
CA THR A 574 -12.49 18.69 23.33
C THR A 574 -12.74 19.29 21.95
N ILE A 575 -12.15 18.71 20.92
CA ILE A 575 -12.46 18.92 19.52
C ILE A 575 -13.10 17.61 19.01
N THR A 576 -14.12 17.71 18.16
CA THR A 576 -14.83 16.53 17.65
C THR A 576 -15.59 16.77 16.35
N GLY A 577 -15.65 15.78 15.48
CA GLY A 577 -16.54 15.79 14.32
C GLY A 577 -16.09 16.70 13.18
N PHE A 578 -14.81 17.03 13.06
CA PHE A 578 -14.26 17.82 11.95
C PHE A 578 -13.55 16.96 10.90
N GLY A 579 -13.36 17.51 9.70
CA GLY A 579 -12.48 16.90 8.69
C GLY A 579 -11.00 16.96 9.08
N SER A 580 -10.65 17.86 10.00
CA SER A 580 -9.41 17.81 10.78
C SER A 580 -9.62 18.49 12.13
N GLY A 581 -9.11 17.94 13.23
CA GLY A 581 -9.30 18.55 14.55
C GLY A 581 -8.54 19.89 14.68
N VAL A 582 -7.23 19.83 14.50
CA VAL A 582 -6.36 20.99 14.23
C VAL A 582 -5.74 20.84 12.85
N LYS A 583 -5.71 21.94 12.08
CA LYS A 583 -5.11 21.98 10.75
C LYS A 583 -4.17 23.17 10.59
N VAL A 584 -3.00 22.99 9.97
CA VAL A 584 -2.17 24.11 9.52
C VAL A 584 -2.59 24.57 8.12
N GLY A 585 -2.72 25.89 7.95
CA GLY A 585 -3.06 26.57 6.70
C GLY A 585 -1.83 26.93 5.84
N PRO A 586 -2.04 27.48 4.63
CA PRO A 586 -1.00 27.65 3.61
C PRO A 586 0.04 28.73 3.90
N ASN A 587 0.08 29.27 5.12
CA ASN A 587 1.10 30.23 5.57
C ASN A 587 2.12 29.60 6.53
N GLY A 588 1.97 28.31 6.88
CA GLY A 588 2.83 27.59 7.83
C GLY A 588 2.70 28.07 9.28
N ALA A 589 3.33 27.35 10.21
CA ALA A 589 3.34 27.71 11.62
C ALA A 589 4.72 27.48 12.25
N THR A 590 5.13 28.32 13.20
CA THR A 590 6.37 28.12 13.99
C THR A 590 6.01 27.74 15.42
N SER A 591 6.41 26.56 15.86
CA SER A 591 6.22 26.05 17.23
C SER A 591 4.79 26.20 17.78
N PRO A 592 3.73 25.72 17.09
CA PRO A 592 2.45 25.48 17.74
C PRO A 592 2.57 24.43 18.85
N THR A 593 1.79 24.62 19.91
CA THR A 593 1.66 23.68 21.03
C THR A 593 0.19 23.33 21.25
N LEU A 594 -0.10 22.04 21.38
CA LEU A 594 -1.39 21.51 21.81
C LEU A 594 -1.20 20.91 23.21
N TYR A 595 -1.99 21.35 24.18
CA TYR A 595 -1.82 20.98 25.59
C TYR A 595 -3.14 20.57 26.26
N ARG A 596 -3.28 19.31 26.72
CA ARG A 596 -4.54 18.78 27.27
C ARG A 596 -5.74 18.97 26.33
N VAL A 597 -5.54 18.61 25.06
CA VAL A 597 -6.59 18.63 24.03
C VAL A 597 -7.02 17.19 23.75
N VAL A 598 -8.34 16.96 23.72
CA VAL A 598 -8.94 15.67 23.37
C VAL A 598 -9.58 15.78 22.00
N PHE A 599 -9.27 14.85 21.10
CA PHE A 599 -9.84 14.73 19.76
C PHE A 599 -10.69 13.47 19.67
N THR A 600 -11.89 13.56 19.08
CA THR A 600 -12.78 12.40 18.90
C THR A 600 -13.63 12.50 17.64
N HIS A 601 -13.70 11.45 16.82
CA HIS A 601 -14.43 11.48 15.54
C HIS A 601 -13.96 12.63 14.61
N ASP A 602 -12.68 12.97 14.65
CA ASP A 602 -12.03 13.93 13.74
C ASP A 602 -11.31 13.19 12.61
N GLY A 603 -10.93 13.88 11.54
CA GLY A 603 -10.31 13.27 10.35
C GLY A 603 -11.31 12.78 9.29
N ALA A 604 -12.59 13.07 9.47
CA ALA A 604 -13.69 12.61 8.62
C ALA A 604 -13.46 12.92 7.12
N GLY A 605 -13.42 11.87 6.31
CA GLY A 605 -13.23 11.95 4.86
C GLY A 605 -11.79 11.83 4.38
N GLY A 606 -10.86 11.37 5.22
CA GLY A 606 -9.45 11.18 4.88
C GLY A 606 -8.57 12.37 5.27
N GLY A 607 -8.79 12.91 6.48
CA GLY A 607 -7.88 13.83 7.16
C GLY A 607 -7.38 13.23 8.47
N ALA A 608 -6.81 14.08 9.34
CA ALA A 608 -6.28 13.66 10.64
C ALA A 608 -6.80 14.55 11.79
N ALA A 609 -6.79 14.03 13.02
CA ALA A 609 -7.09 14.81 14.21
C ALA A 609 -6.11 15.99 14.38
N VAL A 610 -4.83 15.79 14.09
CA VAL A 610 -3.84 16.86 13.86
C VAL A 610 -3.22 16.69 12.47
N SER A 611 -3.45 17.64 11.57
CA SER A 611 -2.93 17.63 10.18
C SER A 611 -2.09 18.87 9.89
N LEU A 612 -0.84 18.67 9.45
CA LEU A 612 0.06 19.78 9.09
C LEU A 612 -0.11 20.28 7.65
N GLY A 613 -0.77 19.50 6.79
CA GLY A 613 -0.94 19.87 5.38
C GLY A 613 0.39 19.96 4.63
N VAL A 614 0.41 20.58 3.46
CA VAL A 614 1.59 20.64 2.57
C VAL A 614 2.38 21.95 2.73
N THR A 615 2.58 22.46 3.94
CA THR A 615 3.24 23.76 4.16
C THR A 615 4.06 23.78 5.45
N THR A 616 5.33 24.16 5.34
CA THR A 616 6.36 24.02 6.38
C THR A 616 5.90 24.48 7.77
N VAL A 617 5.95 23.55 8.72
CA VAL A 617 5.77 23.77 10.15
C VAL A 617 7.14 23.69 10.82
N GLN A 618 7.56 24.76 11.50
CA GLN A 618 8.85 24.81 12.18
C GLN A 618 8.70 24.37 13.65
N GLY A 619 8.77 23.05 13.84
CA GLY A 619 8.58 22.34 15.10
C GLY A 619 7.12 22.29 15.59
N LEU A 620 6.77 21.24 16.33
CA LEU A 620 5.43 20.99 16.89
C LEU A 620 5.55 20.38 18.30
N THR A 621 4.67 20.77 19.22
CA THR A 621 4.57 20.14 20.54
C THR A 621 3.15 19.65 20.82
N LEU A 622 3.01 18.35 21.11
CA LEU A 622 1.81 17.72 21.65
C LEU A 622 2.13 17.28 23.09
N SER A 623 1.33 17.70 24.07
CA SER A 623 1.54 17.32 25.48
C SER A 623 0.23 17.11 26.22
N ASP A 624 0.12 16.01 26.96
CA ASP A 624 -1.14 15.53 27.56
C ASP A 624 -2.29 15.43 26.51
N VAL A 625 -1.98 15.20 25.23
CA VAL A 625 -2.97 15.15 24.13
C VAL A 625 -3.61 13.76 24.06
N LYS A 626 -4.90 13.69 23.76
CA LYS A 626 -5.59 12.41 23.57
C LYS A 626 -6.34 12.36 22.25
N VAL A 627 -6.20 11.29 21.50
CA VAL A 627 -7.00 10.97 20.31
C VAL A 627 -7.72 9.65 20.56
N GLU A 628 -9.05 9.63 20.45
CA GLU A 628 -9.87 8.42 20.56
C GLU A 628 -10.86 8.37 19.40
N GLN A 629 -11.11 7.19 18.82
CA GLN A 629 -12.23 7.00 17.86
C GLN A 629 -12.14 7.99 16.68
N SER A 630 -10.95 8.10 16.08
CA SER A 630 -10.69 8.98 14.95
C SER A 630 -11.29 8.41 13.66
N ASP A 631 -11.84 9.26 12.78
CA ASP A 631 -12.32 8.87 11.44
C ASP A 631 -11.16 8.84 10.40
N GLY A 632 -9.91 9.06 10.86
CA GLY A 632 -8.66 9.08 10.10
C GLY A 632 -7.44 9.06 11.04
N ALA A 633 -6.26 9.49 10.58
CA ALA A 633 -5.05 9.47 11.41
C ALA A 633 -5.15 10.38 12.66
N GLY A 634 -4.39 10.07 13.72
CA GLY A 634 -4.31 10.89 14.93
C GLY A 634 -3.37 12.09 14.76
N LEU A 635 -2.18 11.85 14.21
CA LEU A 635 -1.25 12.88 13.74
C LEU A 635 -0.78 12.51 12.34
N ASP A 636 -0.69 13.50 11.46
CA ASP A 636 -0.20 13.33 10.11
C ASP A 636 0.59 14.59 9.66
N THR A 637 1.87 14.40 9.34
CA THR A 637 2.79 15.49 9.00
C THR A 637 2.83 15.85 7.51
N HIS A 638 2.41 14.96 6.61
CA HIS A 638 2.49 15.10 5.15
C HIS A 638 3.86 15.59 4.61
N GLY A 639 4.99 15.20 5.22
CA GLY A 639 6.32 15.69 4.84
C GLY A 639 6.49 17.21 4.99
N ALA A 640 5.70 17.87 5.85
CA ALA A 640 5.72 19.32 6.03
C ALA A 640 6.27 19.78 7.38
N LEU A 641 6.72 18.87 8.24
CA LEU A 641 7.38 19.25 9.50
C LEU A 641 8.88 19.52 9.25
N ALA A 642 9.43 20.46 10.02
CA ALA A 642 10.84 20.86 9.95
C ALA A 642 11.35 21.16 11.36
N GLY A 643 12.49 20.57 11.75
CA GLY A 643 13.03 20.70 13.10
C GLY A 643 12.33 19.78 14.11
N SER A 644 12.08 20.25 15.33
CA SER A 644 11.72 19.37 16.45
C SER A 644 10.23 19.00 16.52
N LEU A 645 9.91 17.71 16.45
CA LEU A 645 8.62 17.18 16.92
C LEU A 645 8.76 16.76 18.39
N GLN A 646 7.82 17.16 19.24
CA GLN A 646 7.73 16.67 20.62
C GLN A 646 6.32 16.15 20.88
N ILE A 647 6.21 14.88 21.25
CA ILE A 647 5.03 14.24 21.80
C ILE A 647 5.40 13.81 23.23
N THR A 648 4.53 14.04 24.20
CA THR A 648 4.80 13.66 25.60
C THR A 648 3.52 13.43 26.40
N GLY A 649 3.45 12.34 27.16
CA GLY A 649 2.33 12.02 28.07
C GLY A 649 0.96 11.93 27.37
N SER A 650 0.96 11.69 26.06
CA SER A 650 -0.18 11.69 25.16
C SER A 650 -0.64 10.26 24.84
N ALA A 651 -1.87 10.10 24.34
CA ALA A 651 -2.44 8.79 24.07
C ALA A 651 -3.25 8.75 22.77
N PHE A 652 -3.04 7.70 21.99
CA PHE A 652 -3.71 7.41 20.71
C PHE A 652 -4.44 6.06 20.82
N ASP A 653 -5.73 6.05 20.50
CA ASP A 653 -6.65 4.91 20.60
C ASP A 653 -7.43 4.76 19.28
N GLY A 654 -7.08 3.74 18.49
CA GLY A 654 -7.59 3.50 17.14
C GLY A 654 -7.20 4.58 16.12
N ALA A 655 -6.03 5.21 16.25
CA ALA A 655 -5.65 6.40 15.48
C ALA A 655 -4.14 6.47 15.20
N ALA A 656 -3.71 6.02 14.01
CA ALA A 656 -2.31 5.98 13.59
C ALA A 656 -1.60 7.36 13.63
N VAL A 657 -0.28 7.33 13.87
CA VAL A 657 0.59 8.51 13.89
C VAL A 657 1.62 8.38 12.76
N ASN A 658 1.48 9.24 11.76
CA ASN A 658 2.37 9.31 10.61
C ASN A 658 3.32 10.52 10.77
N ILE A 659 4.62 10.24 10.77
CA ILE A 659 5.67 11.25 10.83
C ILE A 659 6.60 10.99 9.64
N ASP A 660 6.61 11.91 8.70
CA ASP A 660 7.30 11.84 7.41
C ASP A 660 8.18 13.09 7.27
N GLU A 661 9.41 12.90 6.77
CA GLU A 661 10.35 14.01 6.54
C GLU A 661 10.05 14.81 5.27
N ALA A 662 10.53 16.07 5.26
CA ALA A 662 10.40 16.95 4.11
C ALA A 662 11.38 16.56 2.99
N SER A 663 10.86 16.38 1.77
CA SER A 663 11.65 16.00 0.59
C SER A 663 12.66 17.06 0.09
N ASP A 664 12.82 18.18 0.82
CA ASP A 664 13.88 19.18 0.62
C ASP A 664 15.13 18.92 1.50
N GLY A 665 15.11 17.88 2.34
CA GLY A 665 16.24 17.44 3.16
C GLY A 665 16.37 18.16 4.50
N ILE A 666 15.27 18.71 5.03
CA ILE A 666 15.22 19.30 6.37
C ILE A 666 14.83 18.22 7.39
N GLN A 667 15.83 17.75 8.14
CA GLN A 667 15.64 16.72 9.16
C GLN A 667 14.58 17.09 10.22
N VAL A 668 13.79 16.08 10.62
CA VAL A 668 12.79 16.17 11.68
C VAL A 668 13.32 15.43 12.92
N GLN A 669 13.67 16.19 13.95
CA GLN A 669 14.13 15.61 15.22
C GLN A 669 12.92 15.29 16.09
N ALA A 670 12.43 14.06 16.01
CA ALA A 670 11.28 13.62 16.79
C ALA A 670 11.67 13.19 18.22
N THR A 671 10.81 13.50 19.19
CA THR A 671 10.92 13.02 20.57
C THR A 671 9.54 12.61 21.04
N ILE A 672 9.38 11.34 21.38
CA ILE A 672 8.15 10.68 21.82
C ILE A 672 8.47 10.08 23.19
N THR A 673 7.71 10.40 24.24
CA THR A 673 8.13 10.11 25.64
C THR A 673 6.95 9.99 26.60
N ASP A 674 6.93 8.94 27.42
CA ASP A 674 5.81 8.60 28.33
C ASP A 674 4.44 8.51 27.59
N ASP A 675 4.45 8.21 26.29
CA ASP A 675 3.26 8.20 25.43
C ASP A 675 2.62 6.78 25.35
N ARG A 676 1.35 6.71 24.93
CA ARG A 676 0.62 5.44 24.76
C ARG A 676 -0.06 5.31 23.40
N PHE A 677 0.02 4.11 22.85
CA PHE A 677 -0.61 3.70 21.60
C PHE A 677 -1.40 2.39 21.86
N ASP A 678 -2.72 2.43 21.65
CA ASP A 678 -3.60 1.26 21.58
C ASP A 678 -4.20 1.20 20.15
N ASP A 679 -4.12 0.06 19.45
CA ASP A 679 -4.62 -0.11 18.07
C ASP A 679 -4.20 1.05 17.12
N SER A 680 -2.98 1.57 17.31
CA SER A 680 -2.50 2.84 16.74
C SER A 680 -1.06 2.71 16.27
N ALA A 681 -0.87 2.38 14.99
CA ALA A 681 0.47 2.27 14.40
C ALA A 681 1.25 3.60 14.47
N LEU A 682 2.57 3.51 14.67
CA LEU A 682 3.50 4.62 14.57
C LEU A 682 4.41 4.40 13.35
N SER A 683 4.38 5.33 12.40
CA SER A 683 5.19 5.29 11.18
C SER A 683 6.19 6.45 11.18
N LEU A 684 7.48 6.12 11.06
CA LEU A 684 8.57 7.07 10.85
C LEU A 684 9.10 6.88 9.42
N GLU A 685 8.69 7.74 8.49
CA GLU A 685 9.12 7.68 7.08
C GLU A 685 10.22 8.73 6.81
N PHE A 686 11.45 8.22 6.70
CA PHE A 686 12.70 8.97 6.47
C PHE A 686 13.14 9.91 7.60
N VAL A 687 12.59 9.73 8.82
CA VAL A 687 12.80 10.60 10.00
C VAL A 687 13.98 10.14 10.84
N GLY A 688 15.12 10.83 10.76
CA GLY A 688 16.34 10.42 11.47
C GLY A 688 16.65 11.20 12.75
N SER A 689 17.37 10.55 13.68
CA SER A 689 17.71 11.08 15.01
C SER A 689 16.48 11.37 15.90
N THR A 690 15.45 10.55 15.73
CA THR A 690 14.31 10.37 16.63
C THR A 690 14.74 9.82 17.98
N THR A 691 13.99 10.14 19.03
CA THR A 691 14.03 9.40 20.29
C THR A 691 12.62 9.02 20.71
N VAL A 692 12.34 7.72 20.74
CA VAL A 692 11.20 7.13 21.44
C VAL A 692 11.71 6.62 22.79
N SER A 693 10.99 6.93 23.88
CA SER A 693 11.34 6.39 25.19
C SER A 693 10.15 6.27 26.12
N THR A 694 10.26 5.33 27.08
CA THR A 694 9.27 5.06 28.15
C THR A 694 7.81 4.90 27.68
N SER A 695 7.59 4.63 26.40
CA SER A 695 6.27 4.64 25.76
C SER A 695 5.71 3.22 25.62
N VAL A 696 4.38 3.11 25.52
CA VAL A 696 3.67 1.81 25.55
C VAL A 696 2.83 1.61 24.29
N PHE A 697 3.13 0.53 23.58
CA PHE A 697 2.50 0.11 22.34
C PHE A 697 1.74 -1.22 22.56
N THR A 698 0.41 -1.17 22.43
CA THR A 698 -0.50 -2.32 22.60
C THR A 698 -1.25 -2.53 21.30
N ASP A 699 -1.12 -3.71 20.70
CA ASP A 699 -1.67 -4.04 19.36
C ASP A 699 -1.31 -2.96 18.30
N SER A 700 -0.17 -2.30 18.50
CA SER A 700 0.26 -1.08 17.82
C SER A 700 1.66 -1.33 17.25
N PRO A 701 1.81 -1.60 15.93
CA PRO A 701 3.11 -1.82 15.33
C PRO A 701 3.85 -0.49 15.16
N VAL A 702 5.15 -0.49 15.45
CA VAL A 702 6.05 0.62 15.13
C VAL A 702 6.89 0.26 13.92
N VAL A 703 6.91 1.13 12.92
CA VAL A 703 7.66 0.95 11.67
C VAL A 703 8.56 2.16 11.44
N ASP A 704 9.85 1.89 11.35
CA ASP A 704 10.92 2.86 11.12
C ASP A 704 11.56 2.59 9.76
N MET A 705 11.48 3.55 8.85
CA MET A 705 11.88 3.43 7.44
C MET A 705 12.81 4.57 7.05
N CYS A 706 14.09 4.42 7.35
CA CYS A 706 15.09 5.48 7.21
C CYS A 706 15.98 5.30 5.96
N ASN A 707 15.81 6.15 4.95
CA ASN A 707 16.55 6.09 3.67
C ASN A 707 17.57 7.24 3.46
N ALA A 708 17.60 8.22 4.36
CA ALA A 708 18.34 9.48 4.20
C ALA A 708 19.08 9.94 5.47
N ALA A 709 18.64 9.48 6.64
CA ALA A 709 19.17 9.80 7.96
C ALA A 709 19.05 8.56 8.86
N GLY A 710 19.65 8.63 10.05
CA GLY A 710 19.64 7.59 11.07
C GLY A 710 20.18 8.15 12.39
N GLY A 711 20.45 7.28 13.36
CA GLY A 711 20.79 7.63 14.74
C GLY A 711 19.58 7.60 15.67
N ASP A 712 18.58 6.79 15.34
CA ASP A 712 17.29 6.73 16.00
C ASP A 712 17.33 5.86 17.26
N LEU A 713 16.72 6.35 18.35
CA LEU A 713 16.82 5.73 19.68
C LEU A 713 15.45 5.30 20.20
N PHE A 714 15.24 3.99 20.39
CA PHE A 714 14.12 3.41 21.12
C PHE A 714 14.64 2.95 22.49
N SER A 715 14.02 3.36 23.60
CA SER A 715 14.60 3.13 24.93
C SER A 715 13.61 3.03 26.10
N ALA A 716 13.66 1.88 26.79
CA ALA A 716 12.77 1.52 27.90
C ALA A 716 11.27 1.53 27.53
N ASP A 717 10.95 1.33 26.25
CA ASP A 717 9.60 1.22 25.71
C ASP A 717 8.99 -0.17 25.96
N THR A 718 7.69 -0.32 25.75
CA THR A 718 6.98 -1.60 25.88
C THR A 718 6.16 -1.90 24.63
N PHE A 719 6.35 -3.07 24.00
CA PHE A 719 5.69 -3.49 22.76
C PHE A 719 4.95 -4.81 22.95
N THR A 720 3.64 -4.83 22.71
CA THR A 720 2.80 -6.01 22.98
C THR A 720 1.72 -6.26 21.94
N GLY A 721 1.47 -7.53 21.62
CA GLY A 721 0.31 -8.00 20.83
C GLY A 721 0.42 -7.88 19.30
N SER A 722 1.30 -7.02 18.79
CA SER A 722 1.47 -6.75 17.35
C SER A 722 1.97 -7.97 16.55
N ASP A 723 1.76 -7.99 15.22
CA ASP A 723 2.42 -9.00 14.37
C ASP A 723 3.94 -8.78 14.33
N THR A 724 4.38 -7.52 14.24
CA THR A 724 5.75 -7.10 14.56
C THR A 724 5.68 -5.95 15.56
N GLY A 725 6.37 -6.04 16.70
CA GLY A 725 6.37 -4.99 17.72
C GLY A 725 7.08 -3.73 17.23
N LEU A 726 8.37 -3.87 16.87
CA LEU A 726 9.18 -2.83 16.24
C LEU A 726 9.85 -3.37 14.97
N LYS A 727 9.64 -2.71 13.83
CA LYS A 727 10.36 -2.98 12.58
C LYS A 727 11.29 -1.81 12.25
N ILE A 728 12.57 -2.09 12.00
CA ILE A 728 13.56 -1.11 11.51
C ILE A 728 14.02 -1.51 10.09
N GLN A 729 13.96 -0.54 9.18
CA GLN A 729 14.49 -0.56 7.82
C GLN A 729 15.33 0.72 7.61
N GLY A 730 16.40 0.86 8.41
CA GLY A 730 17.13 2.11 8.60
C GLY A 730 18.48 2.18 7.90
N MET A 731 19.36 3.04 8.44
CA MET A 731 20.77 3.09 8.08
C MET A 731 21.62 3.17 9.37
N ALA A 732 22.65 4.02 9.40
CA ALA A 732 23.67 3.99 10.43
C ALA A 732 23.22 4.62 11.77
N TYR A 733 23.60 3.92 12.85
CA TYR A 733 23.53 4.27 14.27
C TYR A 733 22.19 4.06 15.00
N GLU A 734 21.28 3.24 14.47
CA GLU A 734 19.99 2.97 15.15
C GLU A 734 20.20 2.16 16.44
N SER A 735 19.43 2.45 17.50
CA SER A 735 19.65 1.91 18.85
C SER A 735 18.35 1.55 19.56
N VAL A 736 18.14 0.26 19.83
CA VAL A 736 17.03 -0.24 20.66
C VAL A 736 17.58 -0.76 21.99
N THR A 737 17.23 -0.13 23.12
CA THR A 737 17.86 -0.48 24.42
C THR A 737 16.96 -0.46 25.65
N GLY A 738 17.05 -1.52 26.46
CA GLY A 738 16.30 -1.66 27.72
C GLY A 738 14.77 -1.79 27.57
N SER A 739 14.27 -1.92 26.34
CA SER A 739 12.85 -2.03 26.02
C SER A 739 12.32 -3.46 26.22
N HIS A 740 11.00 -3.59 26.38
CA HIS A 740 10.31 -4.82 26.79
C HIS A 740 9.27 -5.25 25.75
N PHE A 741 9.51 -6.38 25.11
CA PHE A 741 8.62 -6.99 24.13
C PHE A 741 7.89 -8.18 24.78
N THR A 742 6.58 -8.34 24.54
CA THR A 742 5.86 -9.56 24.94
C THR A 742 4.66 -9.88 24.06
N GLY A 743 4.54 -11.14 23.64
CA GLY A 743 3.30 -11.67 23.06
C GLY A 743 3.02 -11.26 21.60
N ASN A 744 3.97 -10.59 20.94
CA ASN A 744 3.91 -10.26 19.51
C ASN A 744 4.10 -11.55 18.68
N ASN A 745 3.95 -11.50 17.34
CA ASN A 745 4.43 -12.61 16.50
C ASN A 745 5.95 -12.51 16.23
N ILE A 746 6.46 -11.31 16.00
CA ILE A 746 7.89 -10.98 16.04
C ILE A 746 8.09 -9.82 17.01
N GLY A 747 8.98 -9.96 17.99
CA GLY A 747 9.27 -8.89 18.94
C GLY A 747 9.88 -7.67 18.23
N MET A 748 11.07 -7.88 17.65
CA MET A 748 11.75 -6.90 16.79
C MET A 748 12.18 -7.53 15.46
N PHE A 749 11.97 -6.82 14.35
CA PHE A 749 12.47 -7.17 13.02
C PHE A 749 13.41 -6.08 12.48
N TYR A 750 14.66 -6.44 12.22
CA TYR A 750 15.64 -5.61 11.50
C TYR A 750 15.81 -6.15 10.08
N ASP A 751 15.53 -5.32 9.07
CA ASP A 751 15.72 -5.62 7.65
C ASP A 751 16.81 -4.69 7.08
N LEU A 752 18.03 -5.24 7.00
CA LEU A 752 19.27 -4.50 6.81
C LEU A 752 19.41 -3.92 5.39
N GLN A 753 19.78 -2.63 5.33
CA GLN A 753 19.89 -1.84 4.11
C GLN A 753 21.32 -1.30 3.87
N GLN A 754 21.65 -1.05 2.60
CA GLN A 754 22.96 -0.56 2.19
C GLN A 754 23.30 0.82 2.80
N GLY A 755 23.94 0.80 3.97
CA GLY A 755 24.27 1.98 4.76
C GLY A 755 24.47 1.67 6.25
N ASP A 756 23.87 0.59 6.74
CA ASP A 756 23.92 0.15 8.15
C ASP A 756 25.35 0.00 8.71
N VAL A 757 25.71 0.86 9.66
CA VAL A 757 26.92 0.73 10.50
C VAL A 757 26.68 1.26 11.91
N GLY A 758 27.16 0.52 12.92
CA GLY A 758 27.12 0.96 14.32
C GLY A 758 25.76 0.81 15.00
N ASN A 759 24.83 0.08 14.40
CA ASN A 759 23.47 -0.12 14.91
C ASN A 759 23.51 -1.09 16.09
N SER A 760 22.57 -1.01 17.04
CA SER A 760 22.54 -1.98 18.15
C SER A 760 21.17 -2.27 18.75
N VAL A 761 21.00 -3.54 19.15
CA VAL A 761 19.86 -4.05 19.91
C VAL A 761 20.42 -4.56 21.23
N SER A 762 20.31 -3.76 22.30
CA SER A 762 21.10 -3.96 23.52
C SER A 762 20.32 -3.95 24.85
N GLY A 763 20.42 -5.05 25.61
CA GLY A 763 19.88 -5.15 26.97
C GLY A 763 18.35 -5.17 27.07
N ASN A 764 17.65 -5.50 25.99
CA ASN A 764 16.19 -5.60 25.92
C ASN A 764 15.69 -6.94 26.49
N THR A 765 14.38 -7.03 26.78
CA THR A 765 13.72 -8.28 27.24
C THR A 765 12.59 -8.69 26.30
N PHE A 766 12.54 -9.95 25.90
CA PHE A 766 11.52 -10.53 25.00
C PHE A 766 10.89 -11.78 25.63
N ALA A 767 9.57 -11.94 25.52
CA ALA A 767 8.86 -13.05 26.17
C ALA A 767 7.60 -13.50 25.41
N ASP A 768 7.42 -14.82 25.26
CA ASP A 768 6.23 -15.42 24.59
C ASP A 768 5.99 -14.81 23.19
N GLU A 769 7.06 -14.53 22.43
CA GLU A 769 6.95 -14.04 21.05
C GLU A 769 6.63 -15.23 20.11
N GLY A 770 5.78 -15.02 19.10
CA GLY A 770 5.20 -16.10 18.31
C GLY A 770 6.21 -16.91 17.48
N SER A 771 7.01 -16.23 16.66
CA SER A 771 8.00 -16.82 15.74
C SER A 771 9.45 -16.55 16.19
N ALA A 772 9.77 -15.30 16.52
CA ALA A 772 11.09 -14.87 16.99
C ALA A 772 11.02 -13.65 17.90
N ALA A 773 11.97 -13.56 18.83
CA ALA A 773 12.19 -12.36 19.64
C ALA A 773 12.91 -11.27 18.85
N ILE A 774 14.04 -11.61 18.23
CA ILE A 774 14.79 -10.71 17.35
C ILE A 774 14.97 -11.44 16.02
N LEU A 775 14.46 -10.86 14.94
CA LEU A 775 14.73 -11.28 13.58
C LEU A 775 15.65 -10.26 12.92
N VAL A 776 16.79 -10.70 12.38
CA VAL A 776 17.69 -9.88 11.56
C VAL A 776 17.81 -10.54 10.19
N GLN A 777 17.53 -9.80 9.12
CA GLN A 777 17.67 -10.27 7.74
C GLN A 777 18.40 -9.23 6.89
N ASP A 778 19.06 -9.62 5.80
CA ASP A 778 19.47 -8.68 4.76
C ASP A 778 18.75 -8.89 3.42
N SER A 779 18.48 -7.76 2.75
CA SER A 779 18.03 -7.71 1.36
C SER A 779 19.17 -7.41 0.38
N SER A 780 20.33 -6.99 0.89
CA SER A 780 21.47 -6.47 0.14
C SER A 780 22.78 -7.17 0.51
N PRO A 781 23.62 -7.62 -0.46
CA PRO A 781 24.83 -8.41 -0.23
C PRO A 781 26.05 -7.56 0.22
N VAL A 782 25.82 -6.49 0.97
CA VAL A 782 26.85 -5.53 1.42
C VAL A 782 27.15 -5.76 2.91
N ALA A 783 28.37 -5.47 3.36
CA ALA A 783 28.73 -5.64 4.76
C ALA A 783 28.15 -4.53 5.65
N GLN A 784 27.47 -4.88 6.74
CA GLN A 784 26.58 -4.00 7.53
C GLN A 784 26.71 -4.29 9.04
N GLU A 785 27.25 -3.36 9.83
CA GLU A 785 27.67 -3.62 11.23
C GLU A 785 26.52 -3.43 12.25
N VAL A 786 26.07 -4.52 12.88
CA VAL A 786 25.01 -4.50 13.91
C VAL A 786 25.38 -5.31 15.17
N ASP A 787 25.23 -4.69 16.34
CA ASP A 787 25.48 -5.26 17.67
C ASP A 787 24.18 -5.78 18.33
N VAL A 788 23.96 -7.10 18.36
CA VAL A 788 22.89 -7.74 19.15
C VAL A 788 23.47 -8.24 20.47
N LYS A 789 23.26 -7.50 21.57
CA LYS A 789 24.02 -7.72 22.82
C LYS A 789 23.23 -7.66 24.13
N ASP A 790 23.62 -8.48 25.11
CA ASP A 790 23.09 -8.53 26.48
C ASP A 790 21.55 -8.70 26.62
N ASN A 791 20.83 -9.00 25.53
CA ASN A 791 19.37 -9.17 25.56
C ASN A 791 18.97 -10.45 26.32
N ILE A 792 17.76 -10.45 26.87
CA ILE A 792 17.14 -11.61 27.53
C ILE A 792 15.93 -12.04 26.70
N VAL A 793 15.92 -13.29 26.27
CA VAL A 793 14.84 -13.90 25.49
C VAL A 793 14.30 -15.12 26.23
N THR A 794 12.97 -15.26 26.24
CA THR A 794 12.29 -16.35 26.96
C THR A 794 11.05 -16.84 26.23
N ASP A 795 10.80 -18.15 26.29
CA ASP A 795 9.56 -18.81 25.84
C ASP A 795 9.10 -18.39 24.41
N SER A 796 10.03 -18.06 23.51
CA SER A 796 9.75 -17.51 22.17
C SER A 796 9.78 -18.58 21.07
N GLY A 797 9.02 -18.37 19.99
CA GLY A 797 8.93 -19.26 18.82
C GLY A 797 7.90 -20.40 18.92
N HIS A 798 7.12 -20.49 19.99
CA HIS A 798 6.14 -21.58 20.19
C HIS A 798 4.82 -21.41 19.43
N ARG A 799 4.56 -20.22 18.89
CA ARG A 799 3.29 -19.85 18.23
C ARG A 799 3.54 -19.20 16.86
N PRO A 800 4.33 -19.82 15.97
CA PRO A 800 4.85 -19.14 14.78
C PRO A 800 3.75 -18.81 13.78
N GLY A 801 3.78 -17.59 13.25
CA GLY A 801 2.82 -17.11 12.28
C GLY A 801 2.82 -17.94 10.97
N PRO A 802 1.67 -18.02 10.28
CA PRO A 802 1.52 -18.84 9.08
C PRO A 802 2.38 -18.32 7.93
N LYS A 803 3.57 -18.94 7.78
CA LYS A 803 4.65 -18.66 6.80
C LYS A 803 5.66 -17.56 7.17
N VAL A 804 5.95 -17.30 8.45
CA VAL A 804 7.17 -16.53 8.79
C VAL A 804 8.41 -17.39 8.47
N ALA A 805 9.20 -16.96 7.48
CA ALA A 805 10.36 -17.68 6.99
C ALA A 805 11.51 -16.71 6.66
N ASP A 806 12.74 -17.23 6.69
CA ASP A 806 13.91 -16.49 6.21
C ASP A 806 14.03 -16.53 4.67
N PRO A 807 14.86 -15.66 4.05
CA PRO A 807 15.11 -15.69 2.60
C PRO A 807 15.74 -16.99 2.07
N GLY A 808 16.12 -17.94 2.94
CA GLY A 808 16.51 -19.31 2.57
C GLY A 808 15.33 -20.29 2.52
N GLY A 809 14.13 -19.86 2.91
CA GLY A 809 12.93 -20.69 3.00
C GLY A 809 12.84 -21.52 4.29
N ASN A 810 13.71 -21.30 5.27
CA ASN A 810 13.60 -21.94 6.59
C ASN A 810 12.54 -21.21 7.42
N GLN A 811 11.73 -21.94 8.19
CA GLN A 811 10.78 -21.31 9.10
C GLN A 811 11.55 -20.59 10.22
N VAL A 812 11.19 -19.34 10.51
CA VAL A 812 11.75 -18.58 11.64
C VAL A 812 11.15 -19.15 12.93
N LEU A 813 12.00 -19.71 13.79
CA LEU A 813 11.61 -20.45 14.99
C LEU A 813 12.64 -20.24 16.10
N GLY A 814 12.26 -19.48 17.13
CA GLY A 814 12.94 -19.49 18.43
C GLY A 814 13.17 -18.10 19.02
N GLY A 815 14.40 -17.86 19.48
CA GLY A 815 14.77 -16.61 20.13
C GLY A 815 15.29 -15.56 19.14
N ILE A 816 16.61 -15.50 18.98
CA ILE A 816 17.33 -14.59 18.08
C ILE A 816 17.60 -15.34 16.77
N HIS A 817 17.10 -14.85 15.63
CA HIS A 817 17.25 -15.47 14.30
C HIS A 817 17.93 -14.50 13.33
N ILE A 818 19.10 -14.85 12.81
CA ILE A 818 19.95 -13.98 11.97
C ILE A 818 20.20 -14.63 10.61
N TYR A 819 19.68 -14.03 9.54
CA TYR A 819 19.90 -14.46 8.16
C TYR A 819 20.53 -13.33 7.36
N THR A 820 21.86 -13.26 7.35
CA THR A 820 22.61 -12.28 6.52
C THR A 820 23.54 -12.98 5.54
N ALA A 821 24.00 -12.27 4.51
CA ALA A 821 24.90 -12.73 3.46
C ALA A 821 26.39 -12.60 3.81
N ALA A 822 26.72 -11.83 4.86
CA ALA A 822 28.09 -11.56 5.31
C ALA A 822 28.22 -11.62 6.84
N ASP A 823 29.45 -11.86 7.31
CA ASP A 823 29.82 -11.97 8.73
C ASP A 823 29.91 -10.58 9.39
N THR A 824 28.75 -10.02 9.75
CA THR A 824 28.64 -8.59 10.12
C THR A 824 27.74 -8.29 11.31
N VAL A 825 27.01 -9.29 11.82
CA VAL A 825 26.23 -9.16 13.06
C VAL A 825 27.05 -9.68 14.24
N THR A 826 27.34 -8.82 15.21
CA THR A 826 28.01 -9.20 16.46
C THR A 826 26.96 -9.65 17.47
N VAL A 827 27.04 -10.89 17.94
CA VAL A 827 26.06 -11.47 18.89
C VAL A 827 26.76 -11.75 20.21
N SER A 828 26.53 -10.98 21.27
CA SER A 828 27.31 -11.14 22.51
C SER A 828 26.53 -11.00 23.83
N GLY A 829 26.84 -11.84 24.83
CA GLY A 829 26.26 -11.77 26.18
C GLY A 829 24.75 -12.04 26.31
N ASN A 830 24.07 -12.36 25.21
CA ASN A 830 22.62 -12.63 25.18
C ASN A 830 22.27 -13.90 25.96
N LYS A 831 21.06 -13.94 26.52
CA LYS A 831 20.56 -15.04 27.37
C LYS A 831 19.22 -15.52 26.84
N THR A 832 19.14 -16.80 26.47
CA THR A 832 17.94 -17.40 25.84
C THR A 832 17.49 -18.59 26.68
N SER A 833 16.17 -18.79 26.81
CA SER A 833 15.67 -19.92 27.60
C SER A 833 14.24 -20.35 27.29
N HIS A 834 14.08 -21.65 27.12
CA HIS A 834 12.83 -22.34 26.80
C HIS A 834 12.25 -21.95 25.43
N ASP A 835 13.09 -21.43 24.53
CA ASP A 835 12.70 -21.03 23.19
C ASP A 835 12.54 -22.25 22.26
N ALA A 836 11.69 -22.14 21.24
CA ALA A 836 11.42 -23.20 20.29
C ALA A 836 12.59 -23.39 19.31
N GLY A 837 13.13 -24.61 19.19
CA GLY A 837 14.27 -24.86 18.31
C GLY A 837 15.56 -24.26 18.85
N SER A 838 16.05 -23.17 18.25
CA SER A 838 17.28 -22.47 18.66
C SER A 838 16.96 -21.21 19.47
N GLY A 839 17.60 -21.05 20.62
CA GLY A 839 17.61 -19.76 21.32
C GLY A 839 18.38 -18.69 20.53
N ILE A 840 19.49 -19.08 19.90
CA ILE A 840 20.20 -18.22 18.92
C ILE A 840 20.48 -19.03 17.64
N TRP A 841 19.89 -18.62 16.53
CA TRP A 841 20.18 -19.12 15.20
C TRP A 841 20.85 -18.03 14.35
N ALA A 842 21.94 -18.36 13.69
CA ALA A 842 22.52 -17.57 12.62
C ALA A 842 22.88 -18.46 11.43
N ARG A 843 22.78 -17.89 10.23
CA ARG A 843 23.31 -18.52 9.02
C ARG A 843 24.83 -18.69 9.16
N PRO A 844 25.43 -19.85 8.77
CA PRO A 844 26.87 -20.08 8.97
C PRO A 844 27.75 -19.03 8.28
N GLY A 845 28.54 -18.29 9.07
CA GLY A 845 29.37 -17.18 8.59
C GLY A 845 28.61 -15.87 8.37
N SER A 846 27.47 -15.69 9.03
CA SER A 846 26.68 -14.45 9.00
C SER A 846 26.75 -13.64 10.31
N ALA A 847 27.31 -14.24 11.37
CA ALA A 847 27.48 -13.64 12.68
C ALA A 847 28.67 -14.25 13.43
N ALA A 848 29.37 -13.41 14.18
CA ALA A 848 30.36 -13.80 15.17
C ALA A 848 29.81 -13.58 16.59
N GLY A 849 30.16 -14.42 17.56
CA GLY A 849 29.62 -14.28 18.90
C GLY A 849 30.48 -14.82 20.04
N GLU A 850 30.37 -14.16 21.20
CA GLU A 850 31.04 -14.53 22.44
C GLU A 850 30.10 -14.35 23.65
N GLY A 851 30.23 -15.22 24.65
CA GLY A 851 29.58 -15.06 25.96
C GLY A 851 28.05 -15.26 26.00
N ASN A 852 27.41 -15.58 24.87
CA ASN A 852 25.98 -15.91 24.86
C ASN A 852 25.70 -17.23 25.61
N VAL A 853 24.52 -17.32 26.24
CA VAL A 853 24.10 -18.47 27.06
C VAL A 853 22.68 -18.88 26.70
N SER A 854 22.53 -20.12 26.23
CA SER A 854 21.24 -20.74 25.91
C SER A 854 20.92 -21.88 26.88
N THR A 855 19.68 -21.91 27.40
CA THR A 855 19.27 -22.81 28.48
C THR A 855 17.84 -23.32 28.36
N GLY A 856 17.67 -24.58 27.95
CA GLY A 856 16.36 -25.24 27.81
C GLY A 856 15.88 -25.35 26.37
N ASP A 857 16.42 -24.49 25.49
CA ASP A 857 16.18 -24.47 24.04
C ASP A 857 16.70 -25.77 23.41
N ALA A 858 16.00 -26.27 22.38
CA ALA A 858 16.19 -27.63 21.87
C ALA A 858 17.55 -27.86 21.16
N ASP A 859 17.92 -26.96 20.26
CA ASP A 859 19.18 -26.96 19.52
C ASP A 859 20.25 -26.07 20.20
N LYS A 860 19.86 -25.35 21.26
CA LYS A 860 20.58 -24.28 21.92
C LYS A 860 20.95 -23.12 20.99
N CYS A 861 22.11 -23.23 20.33
CA CYS A 861 22.65 -22.22 19.45
C CYS A 861 23.20 -22.86 18.18
N SER A 862 22.90 -22.26 17.04
CA SER A 862 23.25 -22.77 15.72
C SER A 862 23.84 -21.62 14.90
N PRO A 863 25.13 -21.66 14.49
CA PRO A 863 26.10 -22.71 14.81
C PRO A 863 26.50 -22.73 16.30
N VAL A 864 27.03 -23.89 16.69
CA VAL A 864 27.41 -24.30 18.06
C VAL A 864 28.35 -23.31 18.75
N ASP A 865 29.25 -22.68 18.01
CA ASP A 865 30.30 -21.78 18.50
C ASP A 865 29.81 -20.39 18.91
N LEU A 866 28.56 -20.00 18.61
CA LEU A 866 27.98 -18.74 19.09
C LEU A 866 27.81 -18.66 20.61
N CYS A 867 27.82 -19.79 21.33
CA CYS A 867 27.43 -19.86 22.74
C CYS A 867 28.45 -20.56 23.62
N ALA A 868 28.61 -20.06 24.85
CA ALA A 868 29.51 -20.62 25.84
C ALA A 868 28.89 -21.87 26.51
N TYR A 869 29.51 -23.03 26.30
CA TYR A 869 29.07 -24.28 26.94
C TYR A 869 29.45 -24.34 28.42
N GLY A 870 28.48 -24.05 29.29
CA GLY A 870 28.45 -24.39 30.72
C GLY A 870 27.89 -25.78 30.98
#